data_AF-A0A7C5QMY7-F1
#
_entry.id   AF-A0A7C5QMY7-F1
#
_cell.length_a   1.000
_cell.length_b   1.000
_cell.length_c   1.000
_cell.angle_alpha   90.00
_cell.angle_beta   90.00
_cell.angle_gamma   90.00
#
_symmetry.space_group_name_H-M   'P 1'
#
loop_
_entity.id
_entity.type
_entity.pdbx_description
1 polymer ?
#
loop_
_entity_poly.entity_id
_entity_poly.type
_entity_poly.pdbx_seq_one_letter_code
_entity_poly.pdbx_strand_id
1 'polypeptide(L)'
;MQHERSPLVTRAVPHDAALVIGAGIAGMRAAIDLADAGVQVHLIERTPTLGGKMDHLDTTFPTQNCTLCRSTSAHGVGCPRPSIAPYFLEHLQRPEIHVHTLTELVALDGEAGAFTATVRHHPRYVDVSRCTACGDCRSVCPVELPDDYNAGLTRRRAIDRPSPQAIPRAYVLSPTPICTSCRRCVEICPTQAIDLSRQPHDEALAVGAVIVASGYRVHDADEDAELGHGRFANVMTGLELERLLSGPGPTCGQLRRPSDGREPKRVAFLQCVGSRDQKHAYCSSVCCMYALKEAMLVQDRLPAARCEVFLMDMRTFNKGHIDTLERARGKYGVTLTHCRVSGLKEDPASRDVLVRYVGDDGTLQEKPFDLVILSTGLEPAAGAAELFHKLGVEANPYGFCAVDRLAPWRTSRPGIFACGAAVEPQDIPESVTQAAAAAAAAAQMLGGARRPATEPALPPERDVAAEAPRIGVFVCHCGTEIDAALDVPGLVRAAHNLSGVAYATDLPYACLPSGREAIVEAVRAHRLNRVVVAACTPRAYEGFFRAAARQGGLNPYLVEMANIREQVAWPHAGNPVAQAKAEAAIRAAVARAGLLRPLQAAQRAIEQTALVVGGGVAGMAAALSLAKRGVAVTLVERAGELGGHARGLAWTADGADVRTFLGRLTADVSQHPAIEVLLQSTPTRFEGEPGNWVVRIAQGGSADAVERRAGAIVLATGGREYRGHEYLLGQHPQVITQRDLERSLDGPAIPSAKRTVMIQCVAPDGRCSRVCCTQALTNARRLRALAPGSSVHILYQDIRTYGFDEALYTAARQEGILFDRYEPAHPPRVERDGAGLKVRLPDLAMGGEMVLPADLVVLSTAILPSEGTAELATGLGVPLTAEGYLAEAHPKLRPVEALVESVFLCGLAHYPKHLDESIAQAEAAAGKAAAYLAQGVRWGTPAIAVVDAAKCVGCLTCVRLCPYDVPRIDRALTGNGGIIGAARIDPTRCQGCGVCASECPAKAIQLEHYRDVQVLAAVAGALSI
;
A
#
# COMPACT_ATOMS: atom_id res chain seq x y z
N MET A 1 46.70 -16.56 43.34
CA MET A 1 47.02 -16.88 41.93
C MET A 1 45.98 -17.88 41.43
N GLN A 2 45.01 -17.39 40.67
CA GLN A 2 44.26 -18.06 39.59
C GLN A 2 43.04 -17.18 39.28
N HIS A 3 43.22 -16.29 38.31
CA HIS A 3 42.13 -15.58 37.66
C HIS A 3 41.50 -16.53 36.64
N GLU A 4 40.28 -16.98 36.89
CA GLU A 4 39.44 -17.59 35.86
C GLU A 4 39.07 -16.53 34.83
N ARG A 5 39.60 -16.70 33.62
CA ARG A 5 39.23 -15.93 32.45
C ARG A 5 37.87 -16.45 31.98
N SER A 6 36.84 -15.61 32.11
CA SER A 6 35.57 -15.79 31.41
C SER A 6 35.83 -15.96 29.90
N PRO A 7 35.19 -16.91 29.20
CA PRO A 7 35.36 -17.05 27.76
C PRO A 7 34.80 -15.80 27.08
N LEU A 8 35.68 -15.10 26.36
CA LEU A 8 35.33 -14.02 25.45
C LEU A 8 34.45 -14.62 24.35
N VAL A 9 33.14 -14.38 24.43
CA VAL A 9 32.22 -14.60 23.31
C VAL A 9 32.64 -13.67 22.19
N THR A 10 33.33 -14.20 21.18
CA THR A 10 33.60 -13.52 19.92
C THR A 10 32.26 -13.20 19.26
N ARG A 11 31.83 -11.93 19.36
CA ARG A 11 30.64 -11.41 18.68
C ARG A 11 30.85 -11.59 17.17
N ALA A 12 30.04 -12.43 16.53
CA ALA A 12 30.07 -12.62 15.08
C ALA A 12 29.89 -11.26 14.37
N VAL A 13 30.55 -11.09 13.21
CA VAL A 13 30.37 -9.90 12.38
C VAL A 13 28.92 -9.87 11.89
N PRO A 14 28.15 -8.81 12.16
CA PRO A 14 26.75 -8.77 11.77
C PRO A 14 26.61 -8.77 10.25
N HIS A 15 25.71 -9.62 9.74
CA HIS A 15 25.33 -9.61 8.34
C HIS A 15 24.49 -8.36 8.04
N ASP A 16 24.74 -7.73 6.90
CA ASP A 16 24.08 -6.51 6.43
C ASP A 16 22.83 -6.78 5.57
N ALA A 17 22.45 -8.05 5.42
CA ALA A 17 21.29 -8.49 4.68
C ALA A 17 20.11 -8.90 5.57
N ALA A 18 18.90 -8.77 5.07
CA ALA A 18 17.67 -9.24 5.69
C ALA A 18 16.96 -10.29 4.80
N LEU A 19 16.33 -11.28 5.43
CA LEU A 19 15.45 -12.22 4.77
C LEU A 19 14.00 -11.80 4.96
N VAL A 20 13.22 -11.68 3.88
CA VAL A 20 11.77 -11.47 3.92
C VAL A 20 11.08 -12.73 3.38
N ILE A 21 10.20 -13.32 4.17
CA ILE A 21 9.51 -14.58 3.86
C ILE A 21 8.06 -14.29 3.45
N GLY A 22 7.76 -14.49 2.16
CA GLY A 22 6.46 -14.23 1.54
C GLY A 22 6.45 -12.91 0.78
N ALA A 23 6.07 -12.94 -0.50
CA ALA A 23 6.04 -11.79 -1.40
C ALA A 23 4.61 -11.33 -1.73
N GLY A 24 3.72 -11.40 -0.73
CA GLY A 24 2.47 -10.63 -0.74
C GLY A 24 2.74 -9.13 -0.56
N ILE A 25 1.68 -8.32 -0.49
CA ILE A 25 1.80 -6.87 -0.37
C ILE A 25 2.66 -6.41 0.84
N ALA A 26 2.54 -7.11 1.97
CA ALA A 26 3.32 -6.82 3.17
C ALA A 26 4.82 -7.09 2.96
N GLY A 27 5.18 -8.27 2.45
CA GLY A 27 6.59 -8.63 2.24
C GLY A 27 7.24 -7.80 1.14
N MET A 28 6.52 -7.50 0.05
CA MET A 28 7.01 -6.58 -0.97
C MET A 28 7.26 -5.17 -0.40
N ARG A 29 6.37 -4.66 0.46
CA ARG A 29 6.60 -3.38 1.14
C ARG A 29 7.81 -3.44 2.07
N ALA A 30 7.92 -4.49 2.88
CA ALA A 30 9.04 -4.64 3.81
C ALA A 30 10.39 -4.68 3.07
N ALA A 31 10.46 -5.39 1.93
CA ALA A 31 11.66 -5.45 1.10
C ALA A 31 12.03 -4.07 0.52
N ILE A 32 11.06 -3.32 0.00
CA ILE A 32 11.29 -1.95 -0.52
C ILE A 32 11.78 -1.02 0.59
N ASP A 33 11.17 -1.08 1.77
CA ASP A 33 11.49 -0.19 2.88
C ASP A 33 12.85 -0.51 3.50
N LEU A 34 13.25 -1.78 3.53
CA LEU A 34 14.60 -2.20 3.88
C LEU A 34 15.63 -1.70 2.86
N ALA A 35 15.34 -1.84 1.56
CA ALA A 35 16.21 -1.34 0.50
C ALA A 35 16.33 0.20 0.52
N ASP A 36 15.23 0.92 0.78
CA ASP A 36 15.23 2.38 1.00
C ASP A 36 16.13 2.77 2.19
N ALA A 37 16.28 1.88 3.19
CA ALA A 37 17.17 2.05 4.33
C ALA A 37 18.61 1.56 4.08
N GLY A 38 18.94 1.13 2.85
CA GLY A 38 20.26 0.65 2.45
C GLY A 38 20.59 -0.78 2.88
N VAL A 39 19.59 -1.59 3.26
CA VAL A 39 19.75 -3.00 3.64
C VAL A 39 19.62 -3.90 2.41
N GLN A 40 20.52 -4.88 2.26
CA GLN A 40 20.39 -5.91 1.23
C GLN A 40 19.25 -6.86 1.59
N VAL A 41 18.43 -7.27 0.63
CA VAL A 41 17.23 -8.06 0.90
C VAL A 41 17.19 -9.33 0.08
N HIS A 42 17.01 -10.47 0.74
CA HIS A 42 16.56 -11.71 0.11
C HIS A 42 15.04 -11.81 0.33
N LEU A 43 14.25 -11.66 -0.74
CA LEU A 43 12.80 -11.84 -0.71
C LEU A 43 12.47 -13.23 -1.26
N ILE A 44 12.07 -14.15 -0.39
CA ILE A 44 11.69 -15.52 -0.79
C ILE A 44 10.17 -15.64 -0.92
N GLU A 45 9.71 -16.33 -1.97
CA GLU A 45 8.31 -16.59 -2.27
C GLU A 45 8.12 -18.03 -2.72
N ARG A 46 7.22 -18.75 -2.06
CA ARG A 46 6.97 -20.17 -2.34
C ARG A 46 6.32 -20.39 -3.70
N THR A 47 5.48 -19.45 -4.15
CA THR A 47 4.78 -19.54 -5.43
C THR A 47 5.67 -19.03 -6.58
N PRO A 48 5.33 -19.34 -7.86
CA PRO A 48 6.10 -18.87 -9.01
C PRO A 48 5.92 -17.38 -9.33
N THR A 49 5.17 -16.61 -8.55
CA THR A 49 4.96 -15.19 -8.76
C THR A 49 4.82 -14.41 -7.46
N LEU A 50 5.19 -13.14 -7.48
CA LEU A 50 4.89 -12.21 -6.38
C LEU A 50 3.44 -11.71 -6.46
N GLY A 51 3.00 -11.01 -5.41
CA GLY A 51 1.71 -10.33 -5.34
C GLY A 51 0.76 -10.92 -4.29
N GLY A 52 0.88 -12.21 -3.99
CA GLY A 52 -0.01 -12.91 -3.06
C GLY A 52 -1.48 -12.76 -3.45
N LYS A 53 -2.39 -12.75 -2.46
CA LYS A 53 -3.84 -12.64 -2.72
C LYS A 53 -4.28 -11.32 -3.36
N MET A 54 -3.47 -10.27 -3.23
CA MET A 54 -3.73 -9.00 -3.90
C MET A 54 -3.77 -9.15 -5.43
N ASP A 55 -2.93 -10.02 -6.01
CA ASP A 55 -2.88 -10.25 -7.47
C ASP A 55 -4.18 -10.87 -8.02
N HIS A 56 -5.07 -11.37 -7.15
CA HIS A 56 -6.35 -11.95 -7.57
C HIS A 56 -7.50 -10.92 -7.58
N LEU A 57 -7.33 -9.75 -6.95
CA LEU A 57 -8.38 -8.75 -6.76
C LEU A 57 -8.51 -7.83 -7.99
N ASP A 58 -9.72 -7.52 -8.43
CA ASP A 58 -9.96 -6.55 -9.51
C ASP A 58 -9.77 -5.11 -9.01
N THR A 59 -10.52 -4.75 -7.98
CA THR A 59 -10.44 -3.45 -7.31
C THR A 59 -10.39 -3.62 -5.80
N THR A 60 -10.06 -2.52 -5.11
CA THR A 60 -9.83 -2.56 -3.68
C THR A 60 -10.57 -1.43 -2.94
N PHE A 61 -11.25 -1.76 -1.84
CA PHE A 61 -11.96 -0.80 -0.99
C PHE A 61 -11.00 0.06 -0.14
N PRO A 62 -11.40 1.25 0.35
CA PRO A 62 -12.65 1.97 0.06
C PRO A 62 -12.61 2.79 -1.24
N THR A 63 -11.43 2.89 -1.87
CA THR A 63 -11.21 3.77 -3.03
C THR A 63 -11.72 3.22 -4.35
N GLN A 64 -11.98 1.90 -4.41
CA GLN A 64 -12.24 1.15 -5.65
C GLN A 64 -11.11 1.33 -6.68
N ASN A 65 -9.88 1.51 -6.21
CA ASN A 65 -8.71 1.57 -7.09
C ASN A 65 -8.46 0.19 -7.68
N CYS A 66 -8.16 0.16 -8.98
CA CYS A 66 -7.80 -1.07 -9.69
C CYS A 66 -6.49 -1.63 -9.14
N THR A 67 -6.48 -2.92 -8.82
CA THR A 67 -5.29 -3.61 -8.30
C THR A 67 -4.32 -3.95 -9.42
N LEU A 68 -4.89 -4.49 -10.51
CA LEU A 68 -4.21 -5.12 -11.64
C LEU A 68 -4.07 -4.21 -12.86
N CYS A 69 -4.49 -2.95 -12.79
CA CYS A 69 -4.41 -2.13 -13.98
C CYS A 69 -2.93 -1.86 -14.32
N ARG A 70 -2.43 -2.33 -15.48
CA ARG A 70 -1.14 -1.89 -16.01
C ARG A 70 -1.14 -0.43 -16.46
N SER A 71 -2.20 0.35 -16.20
CA SER A 71 -2.25 1.76 -16.52
C SER A 71 -1.25 2.54 -15.65
N THR A 72 0.03 2.45 -15.99
CA THR A 72 0.95 3.58 -15.89
C THR A 72 0.31 4.72 -16.67
N SER A 73 -0.35 5.69 -16.03
CA SER A 73 -0.86 6.92 -16.67
C SER A 73 -1.56 6.77 -18.04
N ALA A 74 -2.08 5.57 -18.38
CA ALA A 74 -2.42 5.18 -19.75
C ALA A 74 -3.92 5.08 -20.01
N HIS A 75 -4.77 5.45 -19.05
CA HIS A 75 -6.14 5.90 -19.35
C HIS A 75 -6.14 7.32 -19.94
N GLY A 76 -5.16 7.63 -20.80
CA GLY A 76 -4.85 8.99 -21.21
C GLY A 76 -4.21 9.83 -20.11
N VAL A 77 -3.76 11.02 -20.49
CA VAL A 77 -3.47 12.11 -19.56
C VAL A 77 -4.71 12.30 -18.69
N GLY A 78 -4.64 11.99 -17.38
CA GLY A 78 -5.72 12.28 -16.43
C GLY A 78 -6.35 11.13 -15.64
N CYS A 79 -5.76 9.92 -15.53
CA CYS A 79 -6.14 9.00 -14.45
C CYS A 79 -5.22 9.21 -13.23
N PRO A 80 -5.70 9.90 -12.17
CA PRO A 80 -4.88 10.27 -11.01
C PRO A 80 -4.68 9.13 -10.00
N ARG A 81 -5.09 7.89 -10.32
CA ARG A 81 -5.09 6.77 -9.36
C ARG A 81 -4.04 5.73 -9.74
N PRO A 82 -2.85 5.71 -9.09
CA PRO A 82 -1.85 4.69 -9.36
C PRO A 82 -2.39 3.31 -8.99
N SER A 83 -2.16 2.32 -9.84
CA SER A 83 -2.45 0.92 -9.54
C SER A 83 -1.39 0.34 -8.62
N ILE A 84 -1.80 -0.61 -7.79
CA ILE A 84 -0.97 -1.14 -6.70
C ILE A 84 0.17 -2.01 -7.26
N ALA A 85 -0.11 -2.87 -8.24
CA ALA A 85 0.89 -3.79 -8.79
C ALA A 85 2.09 -3.08 -9.47
N PRO A 86 1.92 -2.08 -10.36
CA PRO A 86 3.06 -1.38 -10.98
C PRO A 86 4.01 -0.70 -9.99
N TYR A 87 3.49 -0.16 -8.89
CA TYR A 87 4.33 0.45 -7.86
C TYR A 87 5.35 -0.55 -7.29
N PHE A 88 4.89 -1.72 -6.84
CA PHE A 88 5.78 -2.76 -6.31
C PHE A 88 6.71 -3.33 -7.38
N LEU A 89 6.18 -3.58 -8.58
CA LEU A 89 6.93 -4.06 -9.74
C LEU A 89 8.19 -3.24 -10.05
N GLU A 90 8.04 -1.92 -10.09
CA GLU A 90 9.13 -0.99 -10.39
C GLU A 90 10.19 -0.99 -9.29
N HIS A 91 9.75 -1.01 -8.03
CA HIS A 91 10.65 -0.90 -6.87
C HIS A 91 11.37 -2.21 -6.53
N LEU A 92 10.83 -3.36 -6.93
CA LEU A 92 11.45 -4.67 -6.70
C LEU A 92 12.53 -5.03 -7.73
N GLN A 93 12.74 -4.22 -8.77
CA GLN A 93 13.82 -4.43 -9.75
C GLN A 93 15.16 -3.80 -9.33
N ARG A 94 15.23 -3.30 -8.10
CA ARG A 94 16.42 -2.66 -7.53
C ARG A 94 17.52 -3.70 -7.22
N PRO A 95 18.80 -3.33 -7.37
CA PRO A 95 19.92 -4.25 -7.13
C PRO A 95 20.02 -4.72 -5.67
N GLU A 96 19.49 -3.96 -4.72
CA GLU A 96 19.46 -4.31 -3.30
C GLU A 96 18.46 -5.42 -2.95
N ILE A 97 17.56 -5.79 -3.87
CA ILE A 97 16.49 -6.77 -3.62
C ILE A 97 16.70 -7.99 -4.53
N HIS A 98 17.05 -9.11 -3.91
CA HIS A 98 17.17 -10.42 -4.54
C HIS A 98 15.86 -11.20 -4.37
N VAL A 99 15.11 -11.36 -5.45
CA VAL A 99 13.83 -12.08 -5.45
C VAL A 99 14.05 -13.56 -5.80
N HIS A 100 13.61 -14.45 -4.90
CA HIS A 100 13.68 -15.90 -5.04
C HIS A 100 12.26 -16.49 -5.07
N THR A 101 11.70 -16.68 -6.28
CA THR A 101 10.41 -17.38 -6.44
C THR A 101 10.57 -18.89 -6.39
N LEU A 102 9.50 -19.64 -6.12
CA LEU A 102 9.57 -21.10 -5.93
C LEU A 102 10.57 -21.49 -4.83
N THR A 103 10.69 -20.67 -3.79
CA THR A 103 11.70 -20.82 -2.75
C THR A 103 11.05 -20.83 -1.37
N GLU A 104 11.48 -21.75 -0.51
CA GLU A 104 10.98 -21.87 0.86
C GLU A 104 12.09 -22.05 1.89
N LEU A 105 11.82 -21.67 3.14
CA LEU A 105 12.77 -21.85 4.24
C LEU A 105 12.78 -23.32 4.70
N VAL A 106 13.97 -23.90 4.81
CA VAL A 106 14.21 -25.24 5.36
C VAL A 106 14.61 -25.16 6.83
N ALA A 107 15.58 -24.31 7.15
CA ALA A 107 16.12 -24.14 8.51
C ALA A 107 16.65 -22.72 8.72
N LEU A 108 16.70 -22.29 9.98
CA LEU A 108 17.29 -21.01 10.40
C LEU A 108 18.14 -21.19 11.66
N ASP A 109 19.46 -21.20 11.47
CA ASP A 109 20.44 -21.32 12.54
C ASP A 109 21.01 -19.94 12.92
N GLY A 110 21.53 -19.81 14.14
CA GLY A 110 22.18 -18.60 14.64
C GLY A 110 21.28 -17.68 15.47
N GLU A 111 21.73 -16.44 15.66
CA GLU A 111 21.11 -15.46 16.56
C GLU A 111 20.93 -14.10 15.86
N ALA A 112 20.20 -13.18 16.50
CA ALA A 112 19.95 -11.84 15.97
C ALA A 112 21.25 -11.15 15.50
N GLY A 113 21.28 -10.72 14.24
CA GLY A 113 22.44 -10.11 13.59
C GLY A 113 23.34 -11.09 12.84
N ALA A 114 23.25 -12.40 13.09
CA ALA A 114 24.10 -13.42 12.49
C ALA A 114 23.36 -14.76 12.30
N PHE A 115 22.31 -14.75 11.48
CA PHE A 115 21.60 -15.96 11.08
C PHE A 115 22.17 -16.56 9.80
N THR A 116 22.05 -17.88 9.67
CA THR A 116 22.20 -18.61 8.41
C THR A 116 20.86 -19.25 8.07
N ALA A 117 20.21 -18.76 7.01
CA ALA A 117 18.96 -19.29 6.50
C ALA A 117 19.24 -20.30 5.38
N THR A 118 18.90 -21.57 5.59
CA THR A 118 18.90 -22.56 4.51
C THR A 118 17.58 -22.50 3.78
N VAL A 119 17.62 -22.12 2.50
CA VAL A 119 16.45 -22.03 1.63
C VAL A 119 16.51 -23.10 0.54
N ARG A 120 15.36 -23.64 0.17
CA ARG A 120 15.22 -24.62 -0.91
C ARG A 120 14.59 -23.98 -2.12
N HIS A 121 15.29 -24.05 -3.24
CA HIS A 121 14.83 -23.59 -4.55
C HIS A 121 14.20 -24.75 -5.31
N HIS A 122 12.91 -24.63 -5.64
CA HIS A 122 12.20 -25.58 -6.49
C HIS A 122 12.36 -25.21 -7.97
N PRO A 123 12.54 -26.19 -8.86
CA PRO A 123 12.78 -25.92 -10.28
C PRO A 123 11.54 -25.31 -10.94
N ARG A 124 11.73 -24.14 -11.56
CA ARG A 124 10.75 -23.56 -12.51
C ARG A 124 10.65 -24.37 -13.81
N TYR A 125 11.70 -25.13 -14.11
CA TYR A 125 11.99 -25.78 -15.40
C TYR A 125 12.06 -24.82 -16.61
N VAL A 126 11.99 -23.51 -16.36
CA VAL A 126 12.11 -22.46 -17.37
C VAL A 126 13.14 -21.46 -16.87
N ASP A 127 14.15 -21.19 -17.67
CA ASP A 127 15.16 -20.18 -17.42
C ASP A 127 14.57 -18.78 -17.62
N VAL A 128 14.47 -18.02 -16.54
CA VAL A 128 13.89 -16.67 -16.55
C VAL A 128 14.68 -15.72 -17.45
N SER A 129 16.00 -15.86 -17.51
CA SER A 129 16.87 -14.97 -18.29
C SER A 129 16.74 -15.18 -19.80
N ARG A 130 16.32 -16.39 -20.21
CA ARG A 130 16.15 -16.78 -21.62
C ARG A 130 14.69 -16.77 -22.06
N CYS A 131 13.73 -16.75 -21.13
CA CYS A 131 12.31 -16.79 -21.44
C CYS A 131 11.83 -15.44 -21.99
N THR A 132 11.35 -15.44 -23.23
CA THR A 132 10.78 -14.24 -23.89
C THR A 132 9.29 -14.06 -23.60
N ALA A 133 8.67 -15.03 -22.95
CA ALA A 133 7.23 -15.12 -22.69
C ALA A 133 6.35 -14.98 -23.96
N CYS A 134 6.79 -15.58 -25.09
CA CYS A 134 6.07 -15.58 -26.39
C CYS A 134 4.76 -16.39 -26.37
N GLY A 135 4.76 -17.55 -25.69
CA GLY A 135 3.58 -18.42 -25.57
C GLY A 135 3.53 -19.64 -26.47
N ASP A 136 4.54 -19.87 -27.32
CA ASP A 136 4.59 -21.05 -28.21
C ASP A 136 4.57 -22.37 -27.43
N CYS A 137 5.31 -22.44 -26.32
CA CYS A 137 5.33 -23.62 -25.46
C CYS A 137 3.96 -23.93 -24.82
N ARG A 138 3.13 -22.91 -24.59
CA ARG A 138 1.78 -23.04 -24.02
C ARG A 138 0.81 -23.61 -25.05
N SER A 139 0.89 -23.16 -26.31
CA SER A 139 -0.06 -23.55 -27.36
C SER A 139 0.04 -25.04 -27.72
N VAL A 140 1.22 -25.65 -27.58
CA VAL A 140 1.46 -27.07 -27.89
C VAL A 140 1.23 -28.04 -26.71
N CYS A 141 0.99 -27.52 -25.49
CA CYS A 141 0.87 -28.34 -24.29
C CYS A 141 -0.49 -29.06 -24.23
N PRO A 142 -0.54 -30.41 -24.19
CA PRO A 142 -1.80 -31.15 -24.15
C PRO A 142 -2.39 -31.31 -22.74
N VAL A 143 -1.65 -30.91 -21.70
CA VAL A 143 -2.05 -31.13 -20.30
C VAL A 143 -2.86 -29.94 -19.80
N GLU A 144 -3.99 -30.23 -19.15
CA GLU A 144 -4.86 -29.25 -18.50
C GLU A 144 -4.88 -29.46 -16.98
N LEU A 145 -4.68 -28.38 -16.24
CA LEU A 145 -4.68 -28.34 -14.78
C LEU A 145 -5.70 -27.29 -14.29
N PRO A 146 -6.21 -27.40 -13.05
CA PRO A 146 -6.95 -26.30 -12.43
C PRO A 146 -6.17 -24.98 -12.45
N ASP A 147 -6.88 -23.88 -12.70
CA ASP A 147 -6.32 -22.54 -12.74
C ASP A 147 -6.52 -21.82 -11.40
N ASP A 148 -5.53 -21.93 -10.51
CA ASP A 148 -5.56 -21.32 -9.17
C ASP A 148 -5.71 -19.80 -9.21
N TYR A 149 -5.17 -19.14 -10.26
CA TYR A 149 -5.30 -17.69 -10.42
C TYR A 149 -6.76 -17.28 -10.61
N ASN A 150 -7.51 -18.07 -11.37
CA ASN A 150 -8.94 -17.88 -11.59
C ASN A 150 -9.81 -18.70 -10.63
N ALA A 151 -9.30 -18.98 -9.42
CA ALA A 151 -10.03 -19.68 -8.36
C ALA A 151 -10.63 -21.04 -8.81
N GLY A 152 -9.97 -21.74 -9.74
CA GLY A 152 -10.44 -23.03 -10.26
C GLY A 152 -11.58 -22.95 -11.29
N LEU A 153 -12.08 -21.75 -11.63
CA LEU A 153 -13.17 -21.55 -12.60
C LEU A 153 -12.77 -21.93 -14.04
N THR A 154 -11.47 -21.97 -14.34
CA THR A 154 -10.92 -22.35 -15.65
C THR A 154 -9.83 -23.41 -15.52
N ARG A 155 -9.40 -23.92 -16.69
CA ARG A 155 -8.24 -24.78 -16.81
C ARG A 155 -7.08 -24.01 -17.43
N ARG A 156 -5.86 -24.26 -16.93
CA ARG A 156 -4.60 -23.76 -17.47
C ARG A 156 -3.77 -24.91 -18.06
N ARG A 157 -2.75 -24.57 -18.85
CA ARG A 157 -1.78 -25.57 -19.33
C ARG A 157 -0.78 -25.94 -18.23
N ALA A 158 -0.12 -27.09 -18.37
CA ALA A 158 0.97 -27.46 -17.45
C ALA A 158 2.12 -26.46 -17.52
N ILE A 159 2.48 -25.99 -18.72
CA ILE A 159 3.36 -24.83 -18.91
C ILE A 159 2.51 -23.58 -19.19
N ASP A 160 2.42 -22.69 -18.21
CA ASP A 160 1.63 -21.46 -18.33
C ASP A 160 2.29 -20.31 -17.56
N ARG A 161 1.76 -19.09 -17.71
CA ARG A 161 2.10 -17.98 -16.83
C ARG A 161 1.19 -18.03 -15.60
N PRO A 162 1.74 -17.90 -14.37
CA PRO A 162 0.93 -17.95 -13.14
C PRO A 162 -0.20 -16.93 -13.11
N SER A 163 0.06 -15.73 -13.64
CA SER A 163 -0.92 -14.68 -13.84
C SER A 163 -0.54 -13.82 -15.05
N PRO A 164 -1.45 -13.00 -15.57
CA PRO A 164 -1.14 -12.06 -16.65
C PRO A 164 -0.03 -11.06 -16.32
N GLN A 165 0.21 -10.83 -15.02
CA GLN A 165 1.17 -9.87 -14.46
C GLN A 165 2.30 -10.54 -13.69
N ALA A 166 2.48 -11.85 -13.86
CA ALA A 166 3.43 -12.62 -13.07
C ALA A 166 4.85 -12.00 -13.06
N ILE A 167 5.47 -12.06 -11.88
CA ILE A 167 6.80 -11.55 -11.59
C ILE A 167 7.64 -12.70 -11.05
N PRO A 168 8.73 -13.08 -11.73
CA PRO A 168 9.24 -12.56 -13.00
C PRO A 168 8.29 -12.87 -14.17
N ARG A 169 8.38 -12.08 -15.26
CA ARG A 169 7.61 -12.29 -16.49
C ARG A 169 8.13 -13.51 -17.27
N ALA A 170 7.89 -14.70 -16.73
CA ALA A 170 8.32 -15.97 -17.30
C ALA A 170 7.22 -17.03 -17.17
N TYR A 171 7.29 -18.05 -18.03
CA TYR A 171 6.49 -19.25 -17.87
C TYR A 171 6.97 -20.09 -16.67
N VAL A 172 6.11 -20.94 -16.15
CA VAL A 172 6.46 -22.01 -15.21
C VAL A 172 5.86 -23.31 -15.73
N LEU A 173 6.61 -24.41 -15.61
CA LEU A 173 6.07 -25.74 -15.87
C LEU A 173 5.70 -26.39 -14.53
N SER A 174 4.43 -26.75 -14.37
CA SER A 174 3.96 -27.68 -13.35
C SER A 174 4.08 -29.10 -13.92
N PRO A 175 5.16 -29.86 -13.62
CA PRO A 175 5.42 -31.14 -14.26
C PRO A 175 4.35 -32.17 -13.90
N THR A 176 3.95 -32.97 -14.89
CA THR A 176 3.09 -34.15 -14.73
C THR A 176 3.82 -35.36 -15.31
N PRO A 177 3.39 -36.61 -15.00
CA PRO A 177 4.09 -37.81 -15.48
C PRO A 177 4.29 -37.88 -17.01
N ILE A 178 3.42 -37.25 -17.80
CA ILE A 178 3.53 -37.21 -19.27
C ILE A 178 4.56 -36.19 -19.79
N CYS A 179 5.00 -35.24 -18.98
CA CYS A 179 5.92 -34.17 -19.42
C CYS A 179 7.27 -34.74 -19.90
N THR A 180 7.76 -35.79 -19.26
CA THR A 180 9.04 -36.44 -19.57
C THR A 180 9.04 -37.15 -20.91
N SER A 181 7.90 -37.72 -21.33
CA SER A 181 7.72 -38.39 -22.61
C SER A 181 7.24 -37.47 -23.74
N CYS A 182 6.46 -36.42 -23.43
CA CYS A 182 5.85 -35.53 -24.43
C CYS A 182 6.84 -34.53 -25.04
N ARG A 183 7.61 -33.80 -24.22
CA ARG A 183 8.67 -32.84 -24.58
C ARG A 183 8.37 -31.75 -25.63
N ARG A 184 7.17 -31.66 -26.21
CA ARG A 184 6.79 -30.68 -27.25
C ARG A 184 7.10 -29.22 -26.89
N CYS A 185 6.91 -28.84 -25.63
CA CYS A 185 7.22 -27.48 -25.16
C CYS A 185 8.72 -27.17 -25.25
N VAL A 186 9.59 -28.15 -24.98
CA VAL A 186 11.05 -28.02 -25.09
C VAL A 186 11.45 -27.84 -26.55
N GLU A 187 10.87 -28.65 -27.44
CA GLU A 187 11.18 -28.66 -28.88
C GLU A 187 10.81 -27.35 -29.58
N ILE A 188 9.66 -26.75 -29.23
CA ILE A 188 9.18 -25.51 -29.86
C ILE A 188 9.84 -24.25 -29.29
N CYS A 189 10.53 -24.32 -28.15
CA CYS A 189 11.03 -23.14 -27.46
C CYS A 189 12.19 -22.48 -28.23
N PRO A 190 12.02 -21.28 -28.81
CA PRO A 190 13.02 -20.70 -29.71
C PRO A 190 14.33 -20.34 -29.01
N THR A 191 14.26 -20.00 -27.72
CA THR A 191 15.43 -19.64 -26.91
C THR A 191 15.97 -20.81 -26.11
N GLN A 192 15.40 -22.02 -26.25
CA GLN A 192 15.70 -23.22 -25.47
C GLN A 192 15.75 -22.94 -23.96
N ALA A 193 14.80 -22.14 -23.47
CA ALA A 193 14.72 -21.78 -22.05
C ALA A 193 14.20 -22.91 -21.16
N ILE A 194 13.60 -23.97 -21.72
CA ILE A 194 12.93 -25.02 -20.95
C ILE A 194 13.89 -26.19 -20.72
N ASP A 195 14.11 -26.54 -19.45
CA ASP A 195 14.98 -27.62 -19.01
C ASP A 195 14.27 -28.48 -17.95
N LEU A 196 13.89 -29.69 -18.36
CA LEU A 196 13.18 -30.66 -17.54
C LEU A 196 14.09 -31.42 -16.55
N SER A 197 15.41 -31.28 -16.67
CA SER A 197 16.37 -32.01 -15.83
C SER A 197 16.69 -31.31 -14.51
N ARG A 198 16.32 -30.02 -14.38
CA ARG A 198 16.58 -29.20 -13.19
C ARG A 198 16.01 -29.87 -11.94
N GLN A 199 16.85 -29.97 -10.90
CA GLN A 199 16.47 -30.51 -9.60
C GLN A 199 16.35 -29.40 -8.55
N PRO A 200 15.57 -29.63 -7.47
CA PRO A 200 15.64 -28.77 -6.31
C PRO A 200 17.05 -28.71 -5.75
N HIS A 201 17.45 -27.56 -5.23
CA HIS A 201 18.72 -27.41 -4.52
C HIS A 201 18.56 -26.47 -3.33
N ASP A 202 19.42 -26.66 -2.34
CA ASP A 202 19.44 -25.86 -1.12
C ASP A 202 20.58 -24.84 -1.20
N GLU A 203 20.33 -23.63 -0.71
CA GLU A 203 21.27 -22.52 -0.63
C GLU A 203 21.31 -21.99 0.81
N ALA A 204 22.50 -21.67 1.30
CA ALA A 204 22.68 -21.03 2.60
C ALA A 204 22.84 -19.51 2.42
N LEU A 205 21.92 -18.74 3.01
CA LEU A 205 21.91 -17.28 2.98
C LEU A 205 22.32 -16.72 4.33
N ALA A 206 23.33 -15.85 4.35
CA ALA A 206 23.77 -15.15 5.54
C ALA A 206 22.94 -13.87 5.75
N VAL A 207 22.17 -13.80 6.83
CA VAL A 207 21.24 -12.67 7.08
C VAL A 207 21.26 -12.24 8.55
N GLY A 208 21.12 -10.94 8.81
CA GLY A 208 21.12 -10.39 10.16
C GLY A 208 19.71 -10.26 10.76
N ALA A 209 18.68 -10.17 9.92
CA ALA A 209 17.29 -10.04 10.33
C ALA A 209 16.37 -10.90 9.46
N VAL A 210 15.23 -11.33 10.02
CA VAL A 210 14.18 -12.05 9.29
C VAL A 210 12.84 -11.35 9.48
N ILE A 211 12.07 -11.18 8.41
CA ILE A 211 10.69 -10.66 8.44
C ILE A 211 9.74 -11.73 7.90
N VAL A 212 8.76 -12.12 8.72
CA VAL A 212 7.71 -13.08 8.39
C VAL A 212 6.50 -12.33 7.83
N ALA A 213 6.26 -12.50 6.54
CA ALA A 213 5.16 -11.90 5.80
C ALA A 213 4.39 -12.97 4.99
N SER A 214 4.22 -14.16 5.57
CA SER A 214 3.64 -15.34 4.92
C SER A 214 2.18 -15.18 4.46
N GLY A 215 1.51 -14.12 4.90
CA GLY A 215 0.13 -13.82 4.56
C GLY A 215 -0.84 -14.83 5.18
N TYR A 216 -1.90 -15.14 4.43
CA TYR A 216 -3.05 -15.92 4.88
C TYR A 216 -3.54 -16.87 3.78
N ARG A 217 -4.40 -17.81 4.15
CA ARG A 217 -5.26 -18.53 3.21
C ARG A 217 -6.72 -18.14 3.42
N VAL A 218 -7.52 -18.25 2.37
CA VAL A 218 -8.97 -18.03 2.45
C VAL A 218 -9.59 -19.31 3.01
N HIS A 219 -10.60 -19.17 3.88
CA HIS A 219 -11.36 -20.30 4.40
C HIS A 219 -11.95 -21.14 3.26
N ASP A 220 -11.90 -22.46 3.41
CA ASP A 220 -12.46 -23.39 2.43
C ASP A 220 -13.97 -23.53 2.64
N ALA A 221 -14.76 -22.94 1.75
CA ALA A 221 -16.22 -22.94 1.83
C ALA A 221 -16.84 -24.34 1.67
N ASP A 222 -16.09 -25.34 1.19
CA ASP A 222 -16.56 -26.74 1.16
C ASP A 222 -16.70 -27.34 2.57
N GLU A 223 -16.03 -26.76 3.58
CA GLU A 223 -16.19 -27.17 4.99
C GLU A 223 -17.58 -26.81 5.56
N ASP A 224 -18.24 -25.81 4.99
CA ASP A 224 -19.58 -25.33 5.38
C ASP A 224 -20.66 -25.91 4.45
N ALA A 225 -20.79 -27.24 4.41
CA ALA A 225 -21.63 -27.98 3.47
C ALA A 225 -23.13 -27.58 3.48
N GLU A 226 -23.62 -26.99 4.57
CA GLU A 226 -24.96 -26.41 4.69
C GLU A 226 -25.15 -25.17 3.80
N LEU A 227 -24.08 -24.47 3.44
CA LEU A 227 -24.08 -23.31 2.54
C LEU A 227 -23.95 -23.72 1.07
N GLY A 228 -23.68 -25.00 0.78
CA GLY A 228 -23.86 -25.57 -0.55
C GLY A 228 -22.84 -25.13 -1.62
N HIS A 229 -21.68 -24.60 -1.22
CA HIS A 229 -20.53 -24.44 -2.13
C HIS A 229 -20.14 -25.81 -2.73
N GLY A 230 -19.76 -25.84 -4.01
CA GLY A 230 -19.50 -27.07 -4.77
C GLY A 230 -20.74 -27.94 -5.08
N ARG A 231 -21.86 -27.77 -4.36
CA ARG A 231 -23.11 -28.53 -4.55
C ARG A 231 -24.15 -27.77 -5.37
N PHE A 232 -24.33 -26.49 -5.12
CA PHE A 232 -25.26 -25.63 -5.83
C PHE A 232 -24.49 -24.78 -6.82
N ALA A 233 -24.85 -24.87 -8.11
CA ALA A 233 -24.08 -24.20 -9.17
C ALA A 233 -24.07 -22.67 -9.04
N ASN A 234 -25.09 -22.10 -8.39
CA ASN A 234 -25.25 -20.66 -8.19
C ASN A 234 -24.77 -20.18 -6.81
N VAL A 235 -23.98 -20.98 -6.10
CA VAL A 235 -23.25 -20.58 -4.88
C VAL A 235 -21.76 -20.51 -5.20
N MET A 236 -21.13 -19.39 -4.88
CA MET A 236 -19.70 -19.16 -5.07
C MET A 236 -19.12 -18.29 -3.95
N THR A 237 -17.81 -18.32 -3.78
CA THR A 237 -17.06 -17.48 -2.86
C THR A 237 -16.87 -16.05 -3.41
N GLY A 238 -16.57 -15.10 -2.53
CA GLY A 238 -16.18 -13.74 -2.93
C GLY A 238 -14.95 -13.72 -3.85
N LEU A 239 -13.99 -14.63 -3.67
CA LEU A 239 -12.81 -14.70 -4.53
C LEU A 239 -13.17 -15.16 -5.95
N GLU A 240 -14.06 -16.13 -6.11
CA GLU A 240 -14.56 -16.52 -7.44
C GLU A 240 -15.31 -15.36 -8.12
N LEU A 241 -16.14 -14.64 -7.36
CA LEU A 241 -16.82 -13.45 -7.87
C LEU A 241 -15.82 -12.37 -8.31
N GLU A 242 -14.76 -12.10 -7.52
CA GLU A 242 -13.67 -11.21 -7.91
C GLU A 242 -13.06 -11.61 -9.25
N ARG A 243 -12.79 -12.90 -9.45
CA ARG A 243 -12.25 -13.39 -10.72
C ARG A 243 -13.25 -13.20 -11.86
N LEU A 244 -14.55 -13.44 -11.66
CA LEU A 244 -15.58 -13.21 -12.68
C LEU A 244 -15.77 -11.72 -13.01
N LEU A 245 -15.68 -10.82 -12.04
CA LEU A 245 -15.82 -9.37 -12.26
C LEU A 245 -14.55 -8.74 -12.86
N SER A 246 -13.40 -9.38 -12.64
CA SER A 246 -12.08 -8.92 -13.09
C SER A 246 -11.96 -8.88 -14.61
N GLY A 247 -11.38 -7.78 -15.12
CA GLY A 247 -11.03 -7.62 -16.54
C GLY A 247 -10.12 -8.74 -17.09
N PRO A 248 -9.00 -9.09 -16.41
CA PRO A 248 -8.18 -10.26 -16.77
C PRO A 248 -8.74 -11.60 -16.27
N GLY A 249 -10.00 -11.64 -15.83
CA GLY A 249 -10.71 -12.83 -15.40
C GLY A 249 -11.31 -13.63 -16.56
N PRO A 250 -11.86 -14.82 -16.30
CA PRO A 250 -12.32 -15.74 -17.34
C PRO A 250 -13.53 -15.24 -18.14
N THR A 251 -14.34 -14.35 -17.57
CA THR A 251 -15.50 -13.76 -18.24
C THR A 251 -15.30 -12.29 -18.63
N CYS A 252 -14.08 -11.77 -18.50
CA CYS A 252 -13.74 -10.38 -18.78
C CYS A 252 -14.69 -9.37 -18.08
N GLY A 253 -15.16 -9.71 -16.89
CA GLY A 253 -16.08 -8.88 -16.12
C GLY A 253 -17.56 -8.98 -16.51
N GLN A 254 -17.95 -10.00 -17.28
CA GLN A 254 -19.34 -10.33 -17.54
C GLN A 254 -19.84 -11.36 -16.51
N LEU A 255 -20.70 -10.92 -15.59
CA LEU A 255 -21.27 -11.80 -14.58
C LEU A 255 -22.52 -12.51 -15.11
N ARG A 256 -22.52 -13.85 -15.08
CA ARG A 256 -23.62 -14.72 -15.47
C ARG A 256 -23.77 -15.85 -14.44
N ARG A 257 -25.00 -16.34 -14.25
CA ARG A 257 -25.28 -17.52 -13.44
C ARG A 257 -24.55 -18.74 -14.00
N PRO A 258 -23.78 -19.49 -13.20
CA PRO A 258 -23.12 -20.69 -13.69
C PRO A 258 -24.08 -21.79 -14.14
N SER A 259 -25.30 -21.87 -13.58
CA SER A 259 -26.26 -22.93 -13.91
C SER A 259 -26.84 -22.84 -15.32
N ASP A 260 -27.08 -21.63 -15.83
CA ASP A 260 -27.87 -21.41 -17.06
C ASP A 260 -27.42 -20.21 -17.92
N GLY A 261 -26.36 -19.50 -17.53
CA GLY A 261 -25.80 -18.38 -18.28
C GLY A 261 -26.63 -17.09 -18.25
N ARG A 262 -27.74 -17.03 -17.50
CA ARG A 262 -28.57 -15.82 -17.40
C ARG A 262 -27.91 -14.77 -16.51
N GLU A 263 -28.29 -13.51 -16.69
CA GLU A 263 -27.86 -12.43 -15.79
C GLU A 263 -28.62 -12.52 -14.45
N PRO A 264 -27.91 -12.54 -13.30
CA PRO A 264 -28.56 -12.55 -12.00
C PRO A 264 -29.21 -11.18 -11.71
N LYS A 265 -30.47 -11.19 -11.30
CA LYS A 265 -31.23 -10.01 -10.87
C LYS A 265 -31.21 -9.85 -9.35
N ARG A 266 -31.07 -10.94 -8.59
CA ARG A 266 -31.02 -10.96 -7.13
C ARG A 266 -29.78 -11.68 -6.65
N VAL A 267 -28.90 -10.95 -5.97
CA VAL A 267 -27.64 -11.48 -5.46
C VAL A 267 -27.61 -11.35 -3.94
N ALA A 268 -27.38 -12.46 -3.23
CA ALA A 268 -27.20 -12.45 -1.78
C ALA A 268 -25.71 -12.56 -1.42
N PHE A 269 -25.27 -11.82 -0.40
CA PHE A 269 -23.94 -11.97 0.21
C PHE A 269 -24.09 -12.48 1.64
N LEU A 270 -23.46 -13.60 1.96
CA LEU A 270 -23.49 -14.18 3.31
C LEU A 270 -22.19 -13.84 4.04
N GLN A 271 -22.27 -13.07 5.12
CA GLN A 271 -21.10 -12.68 5.92
C GLN A 271 -20.67 -13.75 6.91
N CYS A 272 -19.40 -13.66 7.33
CA CYS A 272 -18.83 -14.47 8.41
C CYS A 272 -18.80 -15.98 8.10
N VAL A 273 -18.57 -16.36 6.85
CA VAL A 273 -18.34 -17.76 6.45
C VAL A 273 -16.89 -18.12 6.84
N GLY A 274 -16.69 -19.15 7.67
CA GLY A 274 -15.40 -19.44 8.29
C GLY A 274 -14.86 -18.36 9.23
N SER A 275 -15.72 -17.64 9.94
CA SER A 275 -15.33 -16.61 10.92
C SER A 275 -16.42 -16.37 11.94
N ARG A 276 -16.05 -15.90 13.15
CA ARG A 276 -16.97 -15.68 14.26
C ARG A 276 -17.85 -16.91 14.51
N ASP A 277 -17.22 -18.09 14.44
CA ASP A 277 -17.83 -19.40 14.61
C ASP A 277 -17.13 -20.17 15.74
N GLN A 278 -17.53 -21.42 16.00
CA GLN A 278 -16.98 -22.22 17.10
C GLN A 278 -15.52 -22.65 16.87
N LYS A 279 -15.09 -22.81 15.62
CA LYS A 279 -13.70 -23.13 15.24
C LYS A 279 -12.86 -21.85 15.12
N HIS A 280 -13.43 -20.79 14.56
CA HIS A 280 -12.80 -19.50 14.28
C HIS A 280 -13.44 -18.40 15.13
N ALA A 281 -13.04 -18.32 16.40
CA ALA A 281 -13.58 -17.37 17.38
C ALA A 281 -13.11 -15.91 17.18
N TYR A 282 -12.69 -15.54 15.97
CA TYR A 282 -12.19 -14.22 15.61
C TYR A 282 -12.88 -13.66 14.37
N CYS A 283 -12.71 -12.35 14.16
CA CYS A 283 -13.19 -11.66 12.97
C CYS A 283 -12.11 -11.59 11.90
N SER A 284 -12.49 -11.85 10.65
CA SER A 284 -11.56 -11.74 9.51
C SER A 284 -11.26 -10.31 9.05
N SER A 285 -11.84 -9.30 9.69
CA SER A 285 -11.61 -7.85 9.48
C SER A 285 -11.93 -7.27 8.09
N VAL A 286 -11.97 -8.06 7.03
CA VAL A 286 -12.09 -7.59 5.64
C VAL A 286 -13.42 -7.95 4.95
N CYS A 287 -14.15 -8.97 5.45
CA CYS A 287 -15.29 -9.56 4.75
C CYS A 287 -16.46 -8.59 4.52
N CYS A 288 -16.81 -7.80 5.55
CA CYS A 288 -17.82 -6.77 5.41
C CYS A 288 -17.49 -5.77 4.30
N MET A 289 -16.22 -5.38 4.19
CA MET A 289 -15.79 -4.34 3.25
C MET A 289 -15.66 -4.85 1.82
N TYR A 290 -15.11 -6.04 1.59
CA TYR A 290 -15.07 -6.57 0.22
C TYR A 290 -16.48 -6.93 -0.28
N ALA A 291 -17.40 -7.37 0.59
CA ALA A 291 -18.76 -7.67 0.17
C ALA A 291 -19.54 -6.40 -0.23
N LEU A 292 -19.37 -5.30 0.50
CA LEU A 292 -19.92 -4.00 0.10
C LEU A 292 -19.34 -3.55 -1.26
N LYS A 293 -18.02 -3.68 -1.42
CA LYS A 293 -17.33 -3.37 -2.68
C LYS A 293 -17.88 -4.22 -3.83
N GLU A 294 -17.94 -5.54 -3.66
CA GLU A 294 -18.42 -6.49 -4.66
C GLU A 294 -19.89 -6.26 -4.99
N ALA A 295 -20.76 -6.00 -4.01
CA ALA A 295 -22.16 -5.66 -4.25
C ALA A 295 -22.31 -4.40 -5.13
N MET A 296 -21.52 -3.36 -4.87
CA MET A 296 -21.49 -2.16 -5.70
C MET A 296 -20.97 -2.46 -7.11
N LEU A 297 -19.92 -3.28 -7.25
CA LEU A 297 -19.38 -3.67 -8.55
C LEU A 297 -20.39 -4.51 -9.36
N VAL A 298 -21.09 -5.44 -8.71
CA VAL A 298 -22.18 -6.21 -9.33
C VAL A 298 -23.22 -5.26 -9.92
N GLN A 299 -23.63 -4.23 -9.18
CA GLN A 299 -24.62 -3.26 -9.66
C GLN A 299 -24.06 -2.27 -10.69
N ASP A 300 -22.78 -1.94 -10.65
CA ASP A 300 -22.13 -1.18 -11.73
C ASP A 300 -22.11 -1.99 -13.04
N ARG A 301 -21.93 -3.32 -12.98
CA ARG A 301 -21.96 -4.22 -14.16
C ARG A 301 -23.37 -4.58 -14.59
N LEU A 302 -24.27 -4.77 -13.64
CA LEU A 302 -25.67 -5.18 -13.83
C LEU A 302 -26.59 -4.19 -13.09
N PRO A 303 -26.96 -3.03 -13.68
CA PRO A 303 -27.75 -2.00 -12.99
C PRO A 303 -29.14 -2.45 -12.52
N ALA A 304 -29.69 -3.49 -13.16
CA ALA A 304 -30.95 -4.11 -12.76
C ALA A 304 -30.82 -5.05 -11.56
N ALA A 305 -29.60 -5.48 -11.21
CA ALA A 305 -29.38 -6.36 -10.07
C ALA A 305 -29.68 -5.64 -8.74
N ARG A 306 -30.15 -6.41 -7.77
CA ARG A 306 -30.36 -5.99 -6.39
C ARG A 306 -29.53 -6.88 -5.50
N CYS A 307 -28.71 -6.26 -4.66
CA CYS A 307 -27.82 -6.95 -3.74
C CYS A 307 -28.36 -6.83 -2.31
N GLU A 308 -28.38 -7.95 -1.60
CA GLU A 308 -28.74 -8.02 -0.18
C GLU A 308 -27.60 -8.70 0.58
N VAL A 309 -27.11 -8.06 1.64
CA VAL A 309 -26.04 -8.57 2.50
C VAL A 309 -26.66 -9.09 3.79
N PHE A 310 -26.44 -10.35 4.11
CA PHE A 310 -26.85 -11.00 5.35
C PHE A 310 -25.68 -11.04 6.33
N LEU A 311 -25.84 -10.45 7.51
CA LEU A 311 -24.74 -10.21 8.45
C LEU A 311 -25.17 -10.23 9.92
N MET A 312 -24.20 -10.31 10.83
CA MET A 312 -24.43 -10.07 12.26
C MET A 312 -24.19 -8.61 12.64
N ASP A 313 -23.04 -8.06 12.24
CA ASP A 313 -22.63 -6.67 12.50
C ASP A 313 -21.87 -6.11 11.29
N MET A 314 -22.12 -4.86 10.93
CA MET A 314 -21.40 -4.19 9.85
C MET A 314 -20.11 -3.53 10.38
N ARG A 315 -18.95 -4.12 10.04
CA ARG A 315 -17.64 -3.71 10.58
C ARG A 315 -16.88 -2.74 9.67
N THR A 316 -17.41 -1.54 9.54
CA THR A 316 -16.82 -0.42 8.77
C THR A 316 -15.96 0.47 9.67
N PHE A 317 -14.83 -0.05 10.15
CA PHE A 317 -14.05 0.56 11.24
C PHE A 317 -12.88 1.47 10.82
N ASN A 318 -12.38 1.37 9.58
CA ASN A 318 -11.20 2.12 9.11
C ASN A 318 -11.61 3.42 8.39
N LYS A 319 -10.62 4.28 8.12
CA LYS A 319 -10.79 5.57 7.43
C LYS A 319 -11.49 5.38 6.08
N GLY A 320 -12.58 6.11 5.83
CA GLY A 320 -13.39 6.00 4.60
C GLY A 320 -14.30 4.76 4.49
N HIS A 321 -14.34 3.87 5.50
CA HIS A 321 -15.23 2.70 5.47
C HIS A 321 -16.71 3.08 5.67
N ILE A 322 -17.01 4.07 6.52
CA ILE A 322 -18.37 4.59 6.68
C ILE A 322 -18.90 5.16 5.36
N ASP A 323 -18.12 6.00 4.67
CA ASP A 323 -18.50 6.56 3.37
C ASP A 323 -18.80 5.47 2.32
N THR A 324 -18.10 4.34 2.40
CA THR A 324 -18.35 3.19 1.51
C THR A 324 -19.71 2.55 1.83
N LEU A 325 -20.03 2.36 3.10
CA LEU A 325 -21.33 1.85 3.56
C LEU A 325 -22.47 2.79 3.14
N GLU A 326 -22.31 4.08 3.37
CA GLU A 326 -23.31 5.09 3.00
C GLU A 326 -23.52 5.13 1.48
N ARG A 327 -22.44 5.03 0.69
CA ARG A 327 -22.53 4.94 -0.76
C ARG A 327 -23.25 3.67 -1.21
N ALA A 328 -22.94 2.51 -0.61
CA ALA A 328 -23.60 1.25 -0.92
C ALA A 328 -25.11 1.31 -0.64
N ARG A 329 -25.54 1.87 0.50
CA ARG A 329 -26.96 2.01 0.84
C ARG A 329 -27.66 3.10 0.02
N GLY A 330 -27.07 4.28 -0.05
CA GLY A 330 -27.71 5.47 -0.64
C GLY A 330 -27.68 5.48 -2.17
N LYS A 331 -26.51 5.27 -2.79
CA LYS A 331 -26.37 5.33 -4.25
C LYS A 331 -26.76 4.02 -4.93
N TYR A 332 -26.38 2.89 -4.33
CA TYR A 332 -26.53 1.58 -4.95
C TYR A 332 -27.77 0.81 -4.45
N GLY A 333 -28.37 1.21 -3.33
CA GLY A 333 -29.54 0.54 -2.79
C GLY A 333 -29.25 -0.88 -2.27
N VAL A 334 -28.02 -1.11 -1.79
CA VAL A 334 -27.65 -2.38 -1.14
C VAL A 334 -28.44 -2.53 0.16
N THR A 335 -29.22 -3.61 0.26
CA THR A 335 -29.98 -3.94 1.47
C THR A 335 -29.10 -4.67 2.47
N LEU A 336 -29.25 -4.35 3.75
CA LEU A 336 -28.55 -5.02 4.85
C LEU A 336 -29.59 -5.72 5.72
N THR A 337 -29.39 -7.02 5.95
CA THR A 337 -30.28 -7.85 6.75
C THR A 337 -29.47 -8.47 7.89
N HIS A 338 -29.80 -8.10 9.13
CA HIS A 338 -29.06 -8.50 10.33
C HIS A 338 -29.46 -9.92 10.78
N CYS A 339 -29.04 -10.92 10.01
CA CYS A 339 -29.21 -12.33 10.34
C CYS A 339 -28.02 -13.16 9.87
N ARG A 340 -27.53 -14.06 10.73
CA ARG A 340 -26.62 -15.14 10.30
C ARG A 340 -27.44 -16.26 9.68
N VAL A 341 -27.28 -16.47 8.39
CA VAL A 341 -27.94 -17.57 7.65
C VAL A 341 -27.38 -18.91 8.12
N SER A 342 -28.27 -19.87 8.37
CA SER A 342 -27.94 -21.19 8.93
C SER A 342 -27.83 -22.30 7.88
N GLY A 343 -28.29 -22.06 6.65
CA GLY A 343 -28.21 -23.04 5.57
C GLY A 343 -29.01 -22.60 4.35
N LEU A 344 -28.70 -23.22 3.20
CA LEU A 344 -29.31 -22.93 1.91
C LEU A 344 -30.03 -24.14 1.31
N LYS A 345 -31.03 -23.87 0.47
CA LYS A 345 -31.67 -24.87 -0.39
C LYS A 345 -31.65 -24.39 -1.83
N GLU A 346 -31.67 -25.31 -2.79
CA GLU A 346 -31.82 -24.99 -4.21
C GLU A 346 -33.21 -25.43 -4.68
N ASP A 347 -33.90 -24.58 -5.44
CA ASP A 347 -35.08 -25.00 -6.20
C ASP A 347 -34.62 -25.81 -7.43
N PRO A 348 -34.99 -27.10 -7.53
CA PRO A 348 -34.53 -27.96 -8.61
C PRO A 348 -35.02 -27.53 -10.01
N ALA A 349 -36.10 -26.74 -10.11
CA ALA A 349 -36.66 -26.30 -11.38
C ALA A 349 -35.98 -25.04 -11.91
N SER A 350 -35.88 -24.00 -11.08
CA SER A 350 -35.30 -22.70 -11.45
C SER A 350 -33.78 -22.63 -11.26
N ARG A 351 -33.23 -23.50 -10.41
CA ARG A 351 -31.87 -23.43 -9.85
C ARG A 351 -31.62 -22.17 -9.01
N ASP A 352 -32.68 -21.51 -8.55
CA ASP A 352 -32.57 -20.39 -7.62
C ASP A 352 -32.23 -20.94 -6.23
N VAL A 353 -31.45 -20.17 -5.47
CA VAL A 353 -31.03 -20.53 -4.12
C VAL A 353 -31.96 -19.87 -3.11
N LEU A 354 -32.69 -20.67 -2.35
CA LEU A 354 -33.59 -20.22 -1.29
C LEU A 354 -32.80 -19.93 -0.02
N VAL A 355 -32.83 -18.67 0.42
CA VAL A 355 -32.23 -18.20 1.67
C VAL A 355 -33.35 -18.04 2.70
N ARG A 356 -33.29 -18.83 3.78
CA ARG A 356 -34.21 -18.76 4.92
C ARG A 356 -33.54 -18.05 6.09
N TYR A 357 -34.18 -16.99 6.60
CA TYR A 357 -33.62 -16.13 7.63
C TYR A 357 -34.72 -15.49 8.49
N VAL A 358 -34.35 -14.97 9.66
CA VAL A 358 -35.24 -14.22 10.53
C VAL A 358 -35.06 -12.73 10.24
N GLY A 359 -36.14 -12.02 9.93
CA GLY A 359 -36.14 -10.57 9.71
C GLY A 359 -35.98 -9.80 11.03
N ASP A 360 -35.74 -8.49 10.92
CA ASP A 360 -35.61 -7.63 12.11
C ASP A 360 -36.90 -7.63 12.97
N ASP A 361 -38.06 -7.84 12.35
CA ASP A 361 -39.38 -7.98 13.00
C ASP A 361 -39.61 -9.35 13.68
N GLY A 362 -38.57 -10.19 13.76
CA GLY A 362 -38.63 -11.52 14.34
C GLY A 362 -39.36 -12.56 13.48
N THR A 363 -39.84 -12.19 12.28
CA THR A 363 -40.56 -13.12 11.40
C THR A 363 -39.60 -13.97 10.56
N LEU A 364 -39.99 -15.23 10.36
CA LEU A 364 -39.22 -16.14 9.52
C LEU A 364 -39.57 -15.92 8.04
N GLN A 365 -38.57 -15.60 7.23
CA GLN A 365 -38.71 -15.30 5.82
C GLN A 365 -37.91 -16.31 4.98
N GLU A 366 -38.39 -16.59 3.77
CA GLU A 366 -37.67 -17.39 2.77
C GLU A 366 -37.74 -16.66 1.42
N LYS A 367 -36.58 -16.45 0.80
CA LYS A 367 -36.42 -15.61 -0.38
C LYS A 367 -35.54 -16.31 -1.42
N PRO A 368 -35.94 -16.40 -2.70
CA PRO A 368 -35.12 -16.99 -3.77
C PRO A 368 -34.08 -16.00 -4.31
N PHE A 369 -32.83 -16.42 -4.48
CA PHE A 369 -31.77 -15.60 -5.09
C PHE A 369 -31.20 -16.29 -6.31
N ASP A 370 -30.87 -15.50 -7.33
CA ASP A 370 -30.30 -16.00 -8.59
C ASP A 370 -28.84 -16.42 -8.42
N LEU A 371 -28.15 -15.78 -7.47
CA LEU A 371 -26.76 -16.00 -7.13
C LEU A 371 -26.52 -15.74 -5.63
N VAL A 372 -25.75 -16.59 -4.97
CA VAL A 372 -25.34 -16.41 -3.56
C VAL A 372 -23.82 -16.41 -3.46
N ILE A 373 -23.30 -15.40 -2.76
CA ILE A 373 -21.89 -15.14 -2.59
C ILE A 373 -21.51 -15.38 -1.12
N LEU A 374 -20.59 -16.32 -0.90
CA LEU A 374 -20.05 -16.63 0.42
C LEU A 374 -18.87 -15.71 0.70
N SER A 375 -19.04 -14.81 1.68
CA SER A 375 -17.95 -13.95 2.15
C SER A 375 -17.08 -14.74 3.13
N THR A 376 -16.13 -15.50 2.56
CA THR A 376 -15.17 -16.35 3.27
C THR A 376 -14.14 -15.56 4.09
N GLY A 377 -13.81 -16.11 5.25
CA GLY A 377 -12.84 -15.59 6.21
C GLY A 377 -11.39 -15.86 5.83
N LEU A 378 -10.48 -15.40 6.71
CA LEU A 378 -9.03 -15.56 6.61
C LEU A 378 -8.53 -16.51 7.69
N GLU A 379 -7.60 -17.36 7.30
CA GLU A 379 -6.92 -18.33 8.16
C GLU A 379 -5.40 -18.21 8.03
N PRO A 380 -4.62 -18.74 8.99
CA PRO A 380 -3.18 -18.83 8.85
C PRO A 380 -2.77 -19.45 7.52
N ALA A 381 -1.71 -18.92 6.91
CA ALA A 381 -1.18 -19.44 5.64
C ALA A 381 -0.91 -20.96 5.73
N ALA A 382 -1.12 -21.67 4.62
CA ALA A 382 -0.78 -23.09 4.55
C ALA A 382 0.72 -23.30 4.87
N GLY A 383 1.00 -24.14 5.88
CA GLY A 383 2.35 -24.39 6.39
C GLY A 383 2.87 -23.36 7.42
N ALA A 384 2.04 -22.42 7.89
CA ALA A 384 2.45 -21.40 8.86
C ALA A 384 3.03 -22.00 10.16
N ALA A 385 2.38 -23.03 10.72
CA ALA A 385 2.86 -23.70 11.93
C ALA A 385 4.27 -24.30 11.75
N GLU A 386 4.52 -24.94 10.60
CA GLU A 386 5.84 -25.49 10.27
C GLU A 386 6.89 -24.38 10.10
N LEU A 387 6.51 -23.27 9.43
CA LEU A 387 7.38 -22.10 9.29
C LEU A 387 7.76 -21.51 10.66
N PHE A 388 6.80 -21.33 11.56
CA PHE A 388 7.06 -20.79 12.89
C PHE A 388 7.94 -21.72 13.71
N HIS A 389 7.74 -23.03 13.60
CA HIS A 389 8.63 -24.01 14.21
C HIS A 389 10.06 -23.91 13.70
N LYS A 390 10.27 -23.85 12.37
CA LYS A 390 11.60 -23.67 11.75
C LYS A 390 12.28 -22.37 12.18
N LEU A 391 11.50 -21.31 12.39
CA LEU A 391 11.98 -20.01 12.84
C LEU A 391 12.18 -19.94 14.37
N GLY A 392 11.66 -20.90 15.14
CA GLY A 392 11.68 -20.82 16.60
C GLY A 392 10.87 -19.64 17.15
N VAL A 393 9.75 -19.30 16.52
CA VAL A 393 8.82 -18.25 16.99
C VAL A 393 7.50 -18.87 17.44
N GLU A 394 6.79 -18.17 18.31
CA GLU A 394 5.52 -18.65 18.86
C GLU A 394 4.35 -18.33 17.94
N ALA A 395 3.38 -19.25 17.90
CA ALA A 395 2.06 -18.98 17.34
C ALA A 395 1.12 -18.49 18.45
N ASN A 396 0.22 -17.57 18.11
CA ASN A 396 -0.87 -17.21 19.01
C ASN A 396 -1.94 -18.33 19.06
N PRO A 397 -2.95 -18.24 19.96
CA PRO A 397 -3.97 -19.28 20.10
C PRO A 397 -4.80 -19.57 18.84
N TYR A 398 -4.76 -18.68 17.85
CA TYR A 398 -5.47 -18.80 16.57
C TYR A 398 -4.58 -19.32 15.43
N GLY A 399 -3.31 -19.65 15.71
CA GLY A 399 -2.36 -20.20 14.74
C GLY A 399 -1.65 -19.16 13.87
N PHE A 400 -1.79 -17.87 14.16
CA PHE A 400 -1.02 -16.80 13.51
C PHE A 400 0.29 -16.51 14.28
N CYS A 401 1.22 -15.76 13.70
CA CYS A 401 2.48 -15.41 14.35
C CYS A 401 2.23 -14.50 15.57
N ALA A 402 2.70 -14.91 16.74
CA ALA A 402 2.57 -14.10 17.96
C ALA A 402 3.53 -12.90 17.92
N VAL A 403 3.01 -11.72 18.24
CA VAL A 403 3.78 -10.48 18.37
C VAL A 403 3.45 -9.76 19.67
N ASP A 404 4.37 -8.90 20.11
CA ASP A 404 4.15 -8.03 21.26
C ASP A 404 3.12 -6.93 20.97
N ARG A 405 2.13 -6.73 21.84
CA ARG A 405 1.07 -5.72 21.65
C ARG A 405 1.59 -4.28 21.60
N LEU A 406 2.65 -3.97 22.35
CA LEU A 406 3.25 -2.63 22.42
C LEU A 406 4.47 -2.49 21.49
N ALA A 407 4.76 -3.52 20.70
CA ALA A 407 5.69 -3.51 19.57
C ALA A 407 5.20 -4.53 18.52
N PRO A 408 4.11 -4.25 17.77
CA PRO A 408 3.32 -5.22 16.98
C PRO A 408 4.02 -5.79 15.73
N TRP A 409 5.33 -5.66 15.65
CA TRP A 409 6.20 -6.31 14.67
C TRP A 409 7.21 -7.27 15.32
N ARG A 410 7.34 -7.26 16.66
CA ARG A 410 8.34 -8.02 17.41
C ARG A 410 7.79 -9.38 17.80
N THR A 411 8.48 -10.44 17.37
CA THR A 411 8.16 -11.83 17.75
C THR A 411 8.85 -12.25 19.06
N SER A 412 8.62 -13.48 19.49
CA SER A 412 9.29 -14.08 20.67
C SER A 412 10.79 -14.34 20.47
N ARG A 413 11.31 -14.40 19.23
CA ARG A 413 12.73 -14.57 18.94
C ARG A 413 13.35 -13.26 18.47
N PRO A 414 14.34 -12.69 19.21
CA PRO A 414 15.05 -11.49 18.78
C PRO A 414 15.64 -11.64 17.36
N GLY A 415 15.59 -10.56 16.57
CA GLY A 415 16.04 -10.55 15.18
C GLY A 415 15.03 -11.11 14.17
N ILE A 416 13.91 -11.66 14.64
CA ILE A 416 12.78 -12.08 13.80
C ILE A 416 11.59 -11.17 14.06
N PHE A 417 11.05 -10.62 12.98
CA PHE A 417 9.91 -9.72 12.95
C PHE A 417 8.77 -10.33 12.15
N ALA A 418 7.54 -9.86 12.36
CA ALA A 418 6.37 -10.32 11.60
C ALA A 418 5.48 -9.14 11.22
N CYS A 419 4.76 -9.26 10.09
CA CYS A 419 3.86 -8.21 9.63
C CYS A 419 2.73 -8.73 8.73
N GLY A 420 1.69 -7.91 8.60
CA GLY A 420 0.54 -8.17 7.74
C GLY A 420 -0.24 -9.40 8.20
N ALA A 421 -0.98 -10.00 7.28
CA ALA A 421 -1.91 -11.09 7.59
C ALA A 421 -1.26 -12.38 8.15
N ALA A 422 0.06 -12.43 8.31
CA ALA A 422 0.76 -13.46 9.07
C ALA A 422 0.55 -13.33 10.59
N VAL A 423 0.24 -12.13 11.09
CA VAL A 423 0.06 -11.80 12.51
C VAL A 423 -1.41 -11.86 12.92
N GLU A 424 -2.28 -11.29 12.10
CA GLU A 424 -3.74 -11.27 12.32
C GLU A 424 -4.49 -10.92 11.01
N PRO A 425 -5.78 -11.29 10.88
CA PRO A 425 -6.61 -10.83 9.76
C PRO A 425 -6.73 -9.31 9.73
N GLN A 426 -6.25 -8.68 8.65
CA GLN A 426 -6.20 -7.23 8.52
C GLN A 426 -6.26 -6.80 7.05
N ASP A 427 -6.55 -5.52 6.83
CA ASP A 427 -6.65 -4.96 5.47
C ASP A 427 -5.29 -4.58 4.86
N ILE A 428 -5.33 -4.05 3.63
CA ILE A 428 -4.12 -3.62 2.90
C ILE A 428 -3.40 -2.46 3.61
N PRO A 429 -4.05 -1.32 3.93
CA PRO A 429 -3.42 -0.23 4.67
C PRO A 429 -2.70 -0.66 5.95
N GLU A 430 -3.33 -1.54 6.74
CA GLU A 430 -2.76 -2.08 7.98
C GLU A 430 -1.55 -2.95 7.70
N SER A 431 -1.66 -3.86 6.73
CA SER A 431 -0.57 -4.74 6.31
C SER A 431 0.65 -3.96 5.84
N VAL A 432 0.44 -2.89 5.06
CA VAL A 432 1.52 -2.02 4.55
C VAL A 432 2.16 -1.22 5.69
N THR A 433 1.35 -0.74 6.64
CA THR A 433 1.85 0.00 7.80
C THR A 433 2.68 -0.91 8.72
N GLN A 434 2.19 -2.09 9.06
CA GLN A 434 2.94 -3.07 9.86
C GLN A 434 4.22 -3.53 9.15
N ALA A 435 4.18 -3.71 7.83
CA ALA A 435 5.36 -4.06 7.05
C ALA A 435 6.44 -2.96 7.10
N ALA A 436 6.04 -1.70 6.95
CA ALA A 436 6.94 -0.56 7.08
C ALA A 436 7.53 -0.47 8.51
N ALA A 437 6.74 -0.75 9.54
CA ALA A 437 7.21 -0.79 10.92
C ALA A 437 8.23 -1.93 11.16
N ALA A 438 7.95 -3.13 10.68
CA ALA A 438 8.85 -4.28 10.77
C ALA A 438 10.17 -4.03 10.02
N ALA A 439 10.10 -3.46 8.81
CA ALA A 439 11.26 -3.08 8.02
C ALA A 439 12.10 -2.00 8.71
N ALA A 440 11.44 -0.98 9.27
CA ALA A 440 12.11 0.06 10.04
C ALA A 440 12.86 -0.56 11.23
N ALA A 441 12.20 -1.38 12.05
CA ALA A 441 12.81 -2.01 13.22
C ALA A 441 13.98 -2.94 12.86
N ALA A 442 13.82 -3.73 11.80
CA ALA A 442 14.89 -4.57 11.26
C ALA A 442 16.09 -3.72 10.77
N ALA A 443 15.84 -2.67 10.00
CA ALA A 443 16.89 -1.76 9.55
C ALA A 443 17.64 -1.10 10.72
N GLN A 444 16.92 -0.67 11.77
CA GLN A 444 17.53 -0.11 12.98
C GLN A 444 18.50 -1.10 13.63
N MET A 445 18.08 -2.37 13.75
CA MET A 445 18.89 -3.43 14.34
C MET A 445 20.16 -3.71 13.53
N LEU A 446 20.07 -3.67 12.21
CA LEU A 446 21.21 -3.88 11.30
C LEU A 446 22.15 -2.66 11.22
N GLY A 447 21.84 -1.55 11.91
CA GLY A 447 22.61 -0.31 11.83
C GLY A 447 22.39 0.43 10.51
N GLY A 448 21.17 0.32 9.96
CA GLY A 448 20.69 0.94 8.73
C GLY A 448 20.80 2.47 8.75
N ALA A 449 22.00 2.92 8.41
CA ALA A 449 22.37 4.17 7.75
C ALA A 449 23.79 3.99 7.19
N ARG A 450 24.12 2.80 6.68
CA ARG A 450 25.44 2.45 6.14
C ARG A 450 25.39 2.30 4.64
N ARG A 451 25.89 3.36 4.00
CA ARG A 451 26.32 3.50 2.60
C ARG A 451 25.20 3.23 1.57
N PRO A 452 24.90 4.16 0.65
CA PRO A 452 24.32 3.75 -0.62
C PRO A 452 25.25 2.67 -1.21
N ALA A 453 24.66 1.62 -1.76
CA ALA A 453 25.39 0.59 -2.48
C ALA A 453 26.42 1.27 -3.38
N THR A 454 27.68 0.86 -3.29
CA THR A 454 28.72 1.35 -4.21
C THR A 454 28.25 0.99 -5.61
N GLU A 455 27.68 1.96 -6.33
CA GLU A 455 27.40 1.81 -7.74
C GLU A 455 28.67 1.28 -8.40
N PRO A 456 28.58 0.27 -9.29
CA PRO A 456 29.72 -0.10 -10.10
C PRO A 456 30.28 1.18 -10.72
N ALA A 457 31.58 1.44 -10.57
CA ALA A 457 32.18 2.68 -11.03
C ALA A 457 31.87 2.89 -12.52
N LEU A 458 30.84 3.69 -12.81
CA LEU A 458 30.47 4.03 -14.17
C LEU A 458 31.62 4.83 -14.77
N PRO A 459 31.95 4.64 -16.06
CA PRO A 459 32.96 5.47 -16.70
C PRO A 459 32.56 6.95 -16.59
N PRO A 460 33.52 7.90 -16.56
CA PRO A 460 33.19 9.32 -16.58
C PRO A 460 32.32 9.65 -17.80
N GLU A 461 31.35 10.54 -17.61
CA GLU A 461 30.52 11.02 -18.73
C GLU A 461 31.41 11.77 -19.72
N ARG A 462 31.34 11.37 -20.99
CA ARG A 462 32.06 12.06 -22.08
C ARG A 462 31.32 13.35 -22.41
N ASP A 463 32.03 14.48 -22.35
CA ASP A 463 31.50 15.74 -22.87
C ASP A 463 31.44 15.68 -24.40
N VAL A 464 30.22 15.76 -24.92
CA VAL A 464 29.91 15.70 -26.36
C VAL A 464 29.12 16.93 -26.79
N ALA A 465 29.12 18.01 -25.99
CA ALA A 465 28.31 19.20 -26.26
C ALA A 465 28.78 19.94 -27.54
N ALA A 466 30.07 19.92 -27.84
CA ALA A 466 30.67 20.55 -29.01
C ALA A 466 30.90 19.59 -30.21
N GLU A 467 30.57 18.29 -30.05
CA GLU A 467 30.74 17.31 -31.12
C GLU A 467 29.55 17.36 -32.11
N ALA A 468 29.83 17.15 -33.40
CA ALA A 468 28.77 16.90 -34.37
C ALA A 468 28.03 15.59 -34.03
N PRO A 469 26.71 15.49 -34.27
CA PRO A 469 25.96 14.27 -33.97
C PRO A 469 26.52 13.04 -34.68
N ARG A 470 26.80 12.00 -33.90
CA ARG A 470 27.21 10.66 -34.31
C ARG A 470 26.26 9.66 -33.67
N ILE A 471 25.18 9.37 -34.39
CA ILE A 471 24.02 8.63 -33.90
C ILE A 471 24.20 7.14 -34.21
N GLY A 472 24.01 6.28 -33.21
CA GLY A 472 23.85 4.84 -33.42
C GLY A 472 22.38 4.45 -33.42
N VAL A 473 21.91 3.78 -34.47
CA VAL A 473 20.52 3.29 -34.58
C VAL A 473 20.49 1.78 -34.40
N PHE A 474 19.72 1.30 -33.42
CA PHE A 474 19.57 -0.13 -33.11
C PHE A 474 18.12 -0.54 -33.34
N VAL A 475 17.86 -1.40 -34.33
CA VAL A 475 16.51 -1.87 -34.66
C VAL A 475 16.26 -3.23 -34.04
N CYS A 476 15.25 -3.35 -33.18
CA CYS A 476 14.96 -4.60 -32.49
C CYS A 476 14.02 -5.47 -33.34
N HIS A 477 14.29 -6.78 -33.37
CA HIS A 477 13.36 -7.80 -33.90
C HIS A 477 12.27 -8.17 -32.89
N CYS A 478 12.64 -8.12 -31.60
CA CYS A 478 11.82 -8.64 -30.51
C CYS A 478 11.36 -10.09 -30.76
N GLY A 479 12.30 -10.93 -31.18
CA GLY A 479 12.00 -12.27 -31.66
C GLY A 479 11.43 -12.23 -33.05
N THR A 480 10.12 -12.47 -33.17
CA THR A 480 9.38 -12.40 -34.44
C THR A 480 8.27 -11.35 -34.41
N GLU A 481 8.09 -10.65 -33.29
CA GLU A 481 6.96 -9.75 -33.06
C GLU A 481 6.98 -8.51 -33.97
N ILE A 482 8.18 -8.02 -34.31
CA ILE A 482 8.35 -6.86 -35.20
C ILE A 482 8.49 -7.36 -36.65
N ASP A 483 9.22 -8.45 -36.85
CA ASP A 483 9.41 -9.12 -38.16
C ASP A 483 8.11 -9.56 -38.83
N ALA A 484 7.10 -9.91 -38.04
CA ALA A 484 5.80 -10.31 -38.57
C ALA A 484 5.13 -9.21 -39.42
N ALA A 485 5.51 -7.95 -39.24
CA ALA A 485 4.92 -6.81 -39.95
C ALA A 485 5.93 -5.92 -40.69
N LEU A 486 7.23 -6.00 -40.36
CA LEU A 486 8.26 -5.06 -40.85
C LEU A 486 9.48 -5.80 -41.42
N ASP A 487 10.04 -5.27 -42.51
CA ASP A 487 11.38 -5.64 -43.00
C ASP A 487 12.43 -4.91 -42.15
N VAL A 488 12.85 -5.55 -41.06
CA VAL A 488 13.87 -5.00 -40.13
C VAL A 488 15.21 -4.73 -40.85
N PRO A 489 15.77 -5.64 -41.66
CA PRO A 489 16.93 -5.32 -42.50
C PRO A 489 16.74 -4.09 -43.39
N GLY A 490 15.54 -3.90 -43.95
CA GLY A 490 15.16 -2.69 -44.69
C GLY A 490 15.23 -1.43 -43.84
N LEU A 491 14.70 -1.47 -42.62
CA LEU A 491 14.76 -0.36 -41.66
C LEU A 491 16.21 0.01 -41.28
N VAL A 492 17.08 -0.97 -41.10
CA VAL A 492 18.51 -0.74 -40.82
C VAL A 492 19.19 -0.03 -41.99
N ARG A 493 18.96 -0.48 -43.23
CA ARG A 493 19.49 0.18 -44.44
C ARG A 493 18.97 1.60 -44.59
N ALA A 494 17.67 1.82 -44.35
CA ALA A 494 17.07 3.15 -44.39
C ALA A 494 17.68 4.07 -43.32
N ALA A 495 17.85 3.58 -42.10
CA ALA A 495 18.44 4.33 -41.00
C ALA A 495 19.90 4.73 -41.26
N HIS A 496 20.69 3.85 -41.87
CA HIS A 496 22.09 4.12 -42.22
C HIS A 496 22.25 5.33 -43.15
N ASN A 497 21.26 5.60 -44.01
CA ASN A 497 21.31 6.72 -44.96
C ASN A 497 20.86 8.06 -44.38
N LEU A 498 20.46 8.10 -43.10
CA LEU A 498 20.01 9.32 -42.45
C LEU A 498 21.19 10.19 -42.00
N SER A 499 21.02 11.51 -42.11
CA SER A 499 22.04 12.47 -41.70
C SER A 499 22.39 12.33 -40.22
N GLY A 500 23.68 12.29 -39.91
CA GLY A 500 24.21 12.14 -38.55
C GLY A 500 24.25 10.70 -38.02
N VAL A 501 23.72 9.71 -38.75
CA VAL A 501 23.84 8.29 -38.38
C VAL A 501 25.23 7.77 -38.74
N ALA A 502 25.97 7.35 -37.72
CA ALA A 502 27.33 6.83 -37.86
C ALA A 502 27.41 5.29 -37.78
N TYR A 503 26.35 4.66 -37.27
CA TYR A 503 26.24 3.21 -37.14
C TYR A 503 24.76 2.82 -37.11
N ALA A 504 24.38 1.76 -37.81
CA ALA A 504 23.05 1.19 -37.76
C ALA A 504 23.13 -0.34 -37.80
N THR A 505 22.42 -1.02 -36.91
CA THR A 505 22.36 -2.49 -36.86
C THR A 505 21.01 -2.94 -36.32
N ASP A 506 20.65 -4.20 -36.58
CA ASP A 506 19.58 -4.87 -35.88
C ASP A 506 20.06 -5.68 -34.66
N LEU A 507 19.13 -5.98 -33.75
CA LEU A 507 19.35 -6.82 -32.57
C LEU A 507 18.16 -7.77 -32.39
N PRO A 508 18.37 -9.08 -32.15
CA PRO A 508 17.28 -10.02 -31.90
C PRO A 508 16.38 -9.60 -30.73
N TYR A 509 17.01 -9.18 -29.63
CA TYR A 509 16.34 -8.61 -28.47
C TYR A 509 17.21 -7.52 -27.83
N ALA A 510 16.93 -6.25 -28.13
CA ALA A 510 17.70 -5.13 -27.61
C ALA A 510 17.68 -5.03 -26.07
N CYS A 511 16.61 -5.49 -25.42
CA CYS A 511 16.44 -5.39 -23.96
C CYS A 511 17.16 -6.48 -23.15
N LEU A 512 17.59 -7.58 -23.77
CA LEU A 512 18.32 -8.65 -23.08
C LEU A 512 19.77 -8.21 -22.76
N PRO A 513 20.45 -8.87 -21.79
CA PRO A 513 21.86 -8.56 -21.47
C PRO A 513 22.76 -8.45 -22.71
N SER A 514 22.69 -9.42 -23.62
CA SER A 514 23.48 -9.43 -24.86
C SER A 514 23.19 -8.22 -25.77
N GLY A 515 21.91 -7.83 -25.91
CA GLY A 515 21.53 -6.66 -26.69
C GLY A 515 22.04 -5.34 -26.06
N ARG A 516 21.98 -5.22 -24.73
CA ARG A 516 22.50 -4.06 -24.01
C ARG A 516 24.02 -3.95 -24.10
N GLU A 517 24.72 -5.07 -23.94
CA GLU A 517 26.18 -5.14 -24.11
C GLU A 517 26.61 -4.75 -25.53
N ALA A 518 25.88 -5.20 -26.56
CA ALA A 518 26.13 -4.79 -27.94
C ALA A 518 25.98 -3.26 -28.13
N ILE A 519 24.98 -2.63 -27.49
CA ILE A 519 24.82 -1.17 -27.50
C ILE A 519 26.02 -0.49 -26.81
N VAL A 520 26.43 -0.98 -25.64
CA VAL A 520 27.58 -0.45 -24.88
C VAL A 520 28.86 -0.54 -25.71
N GLU A 521 29.11 -1.68 -26.33
CA GLU A 521 30.27 -1.92 -27.19
C GLU A 521 30.25 -0.99 -28.41
N ALA A 522 29.11 -0.89 -29.12
CA ALA A 522 28.97 -0.03 -30.28
C ALA A 522 29.17 1.46 -29.94
N VAL A 523 28.68 1.92 -28.77
CA VAL A 523 28.90 3.30 -28.29
C VAL A 523 30.40 3.61 -28.18
N ARG A 524 31.19 2.64 -27.68
CA ARG A 524 32.64 2.78 -27.54
C ARG A 524 33.36 2.64 -28.88
N ALA A 525 33.11 1.55 -29.60
CA ALA A 525 33.81 1.19 -30.84
C ALA A 525 33.59 2.22 -31.95
N HIS A 526 32.37 2.73 -32.13
CA HIS A 526 32.04 3.69 -33.17
C HIS A 526 32.09 5.15 -32.72
N ARG A 527 32.51 5.39 -31.46
CA ARG A 527 32.52 6.71 -30.81
C ARG A 527 31.18 7.43 -31.00
N LEU A 528 30.08 6.73 -30.72
CA LEU A 528 28.74 7.30 -30.81
C LEU A 528 28.57 8.33 -29.71
N ASN A 529 27.83 9.41 -29.99
CA ASN A 529 27.47 10.41 -28.99
C ASN A 529 25.96 10.58 -28.83
N ARG A 530 25.15 9.85 -29.61
CA ARG A 530 23.69 9.73 -29.46
C ARG A 530 23.29 8.29 -29.75
N VAL A 531 22.23 7.80 -29.10
CA VAL A 531 21.70 6.44 -29.32
C VAL A 531 20.21 6.53 -29.64
N VAL A 532 19.79 5.85 -30.71
CA VAL A 532 18.38 5.67 -31.07
C VAL A 532 18.08 4.18 -31.04
N VAL A 533 17.09 3.77 -30.25
CA VAL A 533 16.61 2.38 -30.24
C VAL A 533 15.21 2.30 -30.83
N ALA A 534 15.09 1.65 -32.00
CA ALA A 534 13.82 1.41 -32.67
C ALA A 534 13.27 0.05 -32.21
N ALA A 535 12.34 0.05 -31.26
CA ALA A 535 11.87 -1.16 -30.60
C ALA A 535 10.44 -0.99 -30.05
N CYS A 536 10.23 -1.43 -28.82
CA CYS A 536 8.99 -1.31 -28.08
C CYS A 536 8.83 0.03 -27.37
N THR A 537 7.78 0.16 -26.57
CA THR A 537 7.46 1.38 -25.81
C THR A 537 8.63 1.89 -24.93
N PRO A 538 8.97 3.19 -25.00
CA PRO A 538 9.97 3.80 -24.13
C PRO A 538 9.56 3.76 -22.65
N ARG A 539 8.26 3.71 -22.36
CA ARG A 539 7.74 3.70 -20.99
C ARG A 539 8.29 2.56 -20.12
N ALA A 540 8.58 1.42 -20.74
CA ALA A 540 9.06 0.24 -20.02
C ALA A 540 10.57 0.03 -20.17
N TYR A 541 11.18 0.49 -21.27
CA TYR A 541 12.55 0.11 -21.60
C TYR A 541 13.53 1.26 -21.80
N GLU A 542 13.08 2.52 -21.83
CA GLU A 542 13.99 3.66 -21.98
C GLU A 542 15.04 3.68 -20.87
N GLY A 543 14.67 3.36 -19.63
CA GLY A 543 15.60 3.25 -18.50
C GLY A 543 16.75 2.25 -18.75
N PHE A 544 16.47 1.11 -19.38
CA PHE A 544 17.51 0.12 -19.70
C PHE A 544 18.51 0.66 -20.73
N PHE A 545 18.03 1.37 -21.75
CA PHE A 545 18.90 1.91 -22.80
C PHE A 545 19.65 3.16 -22.33
N ARG A 546 19.04 3.97 -21.46
CA ARG A 546 19.72 5.04 -20.72
C ARG A 546 20.85 4.50 -19.85
N ALA A 547 20.61 3.40 -19.13
CA ALA A 547 21.64 2.72 -18.35
C ALA A 547 22.76 2.16 -19.24
N ALA A 548 22.43 1.52 -20.36
CA ALA A 548 23.42 1.03 -21.34
C ALA A 548 24.26 2.18 -21.92
N ALA A 549 23.64 3.29 -22.33
CA ALA A 549 24.36 4.47 -22.80
C ALA A 549 25.28 5.05 -21.71
N ARG A 550 24.81 5.10 -20.46
CA ARG A 550 25.61 5.54 -19.30
C ARG A 550 26.82 4.63 -19.05
N GLN A 551 26.65 3.32 -19.15
CA GLN A 551 27.74 2.33 -19.10
C GLN A 551 28.71 2.48 -20.28
N GLY A 552 28.24 2.94 -21.44
CA GLY A 552 29.05 3.34 -22.59
C GLY A 552 29.79 4.68 -22.39
N GLY A 553 29.50 5.43 -21.32
CA GLY A 553 30.10 6.74 -21.02
C GLY A 553 29.32 7.94 -21.57
N LEU A 554 28.08 7.77 -22.03
CA LEU A 554 27.23 8.87 -22.51
C LEU A 554 26.24 9.35 -21.45
N ASN A 555 25.84 10.62 -21.55
CA ASN A 555 24.75 11.15 -20.74
C ASN A 555 23.42 10.43 -21.09
N PRO A 556 22.62 10.00 -20.09
CA PRO A 556 21.34 9.33 -20.31
C PRO A 556 20.35 10.08 -21.23
N TYR A 557 20.38 11.41 -21.25
CA TYR A 557 19.46 12.25 -22.05
C TYR A 557 19.87 12.40 -23.52
N LEU A 558 20.88 11.63 -23.94
CA LEU A 558 21.33 11.49 -25.33
C LEU A 558 20.78 10.22 -26.00
N VAL A 559 19.86 9.54 -25.33
CA VAL A 559 19.13 8.37 -25.82
C VAL A 559 17.74 8.79 -26.27
N GLU A 560 17.33 8.28 -27.43
CA GLU A 560 15.99 8.42 -28.00
C GLU A 560 15.44 7.02 -28.34
N MET A 561 14.12 6.87 -28.36
CA MET A 561 13.49 5.63 -28.81
C MET A 561 12.44 5.89 -29.88
N ALA A 562 12.42 5.04 -30.90
CA ALA A 562 11.32 4.93 -31.86
C ALA A 562 10.46 3.71 -31.50
N ASN A 563 9.19 3.93 -31.15
CA ASN A 563 8.27 2.83 -30.87
C ASN A 563 7.71 2.27 -32.19
N ILE A 564 8.32 1.19 -32.67
CA ILE A 564 7.93 0.51 -33.91
C ILE A 564 7.17 -0.80 -33.66
N ARG A 565 6.92 -1.19 -32.40
CA ARG A 565 6.12 -2.38 -32.07
C ARG A 565 4.68 -2.04 -31.72
N GLU A 566 4.44 -1.44 -30.55
CA GLU A 566 3.08 -1.14 -30.08
C GLU A 566 2.39 -0.08 -30.94
N GLN A 567 3.15 0.86 -31.51
CA GLN A 567 2.59 1.93 -32.36
C GLN A 567 2.61 1.62 -33.86
N VAL A 568 3.34 0.57 -34.27
CA VAL A 568 3.53 0.22 -35.69
C VAL A 568 3.27 -1.27 -35.96
N ALA A 569 4.19 -2.18 -35.64
CA ALA A 569 4.08 -3.59 -36.07
C ALA A 569 2.77 -4.28 -35.63
N TRP A 570 2.39 -4.19 -34.35
CA TRP A 570 1.21 -4.85 -33.82
C TRP A 570 -0.13 -4.32 -34.39
N PRO A 571 -0.41 -3.01 -34.39
CA PRO A 571 -1.68 -2.50 -34.91
C PRO A 571 -1.79 -2.54 -36.44
N HIS A 572 -0.68 -2.73 -37.17
CA HIS A 572 -0.64 -2.72 -38.64
C HIS A 572 -0.16 -4.04 -39.24
N ALA A 573 -0.32 -5.16 -38.51
CA ALA A 573 0.06 -6.49 -39.01
C ALA A 573 -0.63 -6.81 -40.35
N GLY A 574 0.15 -7.24 -41.35
CA GLY A 574 -0.32 -7.52 -42.71
C GLY A 574 -0.67 -6.28 -43.55
N ASN A 575 -0.40 -5.06 -43.07
CA ASN A 575 -0.63 -3.82 -43.81
C ASN A 575 0.71 -3.21 -44.29
N PRO A 576 0.90 -2.97 -45.61
CA PRO A 576 2.16 -2.43 -46.13
C PRO A 576 2.51 -1.03 -45.63
N VAL A 577 1.55 -0.27 -45.08
CA VAL A 577 1.78 1.04 -44.44
C VAL A 577 2.69 0.94 -43.21
N ALA A 578 2.77 -0.25 -42.58
CA ALA A 578 3.58 -0.47 -41.39
C ALA A 578 5.06 -0.09 -41.63
N GLN A 579 5.63 -0.49 -42.78
CA GLN A 579 7.03 -0.21 -43.11
C GLN A 579 7.32 1.29 -43.20
N ALA A 580 6.54 2.02 -44.00
CA ALA A 580 6.70 3.46 -44.18
C ALA A 580 6.51 4.23 -42.86
N LYS A 581 5.58 3.77 -42.00
CA LYS A 581 5.36 4.34 -40.67
C LYS A 581 6.54 4.10 -39.73
N ALA A 582 7.15 2.91 -39.77
CA ALA A 582 8.34 2.60 -38.98
C ALA A 582 9.55 3.44 -39.42
N GLU A 583 9.76 3.59 -40.73
CA GLU A 583 10.81 4.47 -41.27
C GLU A 583 10.60 5.92 -40.84
N ALA A 584 9.38 6.45 -40.94
CA ALA A 584 9.05 7.79 -40.48
C ALA A 584 9.30 7.98 -38.97
N ALA A 585 8.96 6.98 -38.15
CA ALA A 585 9.22 7.01 -36.71
C ALA A 585 10.73 7.02 -36.40
N ILE A 586 11.52 6.24 -37.13
CA ILE A 586 12.99 6.23 -37.00
C ILE A 586 13.57 7.57 -37.44
N ARG A 587 13.14 8.14 -38.57
CA ARG A 587 13.58 9.48 -39.02
C ARG A 587 13.27 10.57 -38.00
N ALA A 588 12.07 10.56 -37.44
CA ALA A 588 11.68 11.50 -36.39
C ALA A 588 12.58 11.38 -35.15
N ALA A 589 12.85 10.15 -34.70
CA ALA A 589 13.74 9.89 -33.57
C ALA A 589 15.18 10.33 -33.84
N VAL A 590 15.73 10.02 -35.02
CA VAL A 590 17.08 10.44 -35.43
C VAL A 590 17.19 11.96 -35.51
N ALA A 591 16.19 12.63 -36.10
CA ALA A 591 16.16 14.09 -36.21
C ALA A 591 16.13 14.77 -34.83
N ARG A 592 15.32 14.26 -33.89
CA ARG A 592 15.30 14.73 -32.50
C ARG A 592 16.63 14.45 -31.79
N ALA A 593 17.16 13.24 -31.93
CA ALA A 593 18.41 12.79 -31.30
C ALA A 593 19.60 13.70 -31.67
N GLY A 594 19.65 14.18 -32.92
CA GLY A 594 20.65 15.14 -33.39
C GLY A 594 20.67 16.48 -32.63
N LEU A 595 19.57 16.84 -31.97
CA LEU A 595 19.42 18.09 -31.22
C LEU A 595 19.38 17.89 -29.69
N LEU A 596 19.49 16.65 -29.21
CA LEU A 596 19.58 16.35 -27.78
C LEU A 596 20.88 16.91 -27.19
N ARG A 597 20.81 17.26 -25.92
CA ARG A 597 21.93 17.81 -25.14
C ARG A 597 22.08 16.99 -23.84
N PRO A 598 23.30 16.87 -23.31
CA PRO A 598 23.48 16.26 -21.99
C PRO A 598 22.75 17.10 -20.94
N LEU A 599 22.00 16.45 -20.06
CA LEU A 599 21.29 17.10 -18.95
C LEU A 599 21.78 16.54 -17.62
N GLN A 600 21.90 17.42 -16.64
CA GLN A 600 22.29 17.08 -15.27
C GLN A 600 21.15 17.46 -14.33
N ALA A 601 20.84 16.58 -13.39
CA ALA A 601 19.87 16.88 -12.35
C ALA A 601 20.45 17.95 -11.42
N ALA A 602 19.67 18.99 -11.13
CA ALA A 602 20.01 19.87 -10.02
C ALA A 602 19.92 19.07 -8.71
N GLN A 603 20.84 19.30 -7.78
CA GLN A 603 20.81 18.70 -6.45
C GLN A 603 20.76 19.77 -5.38
N ARG A 604 20.08 19.45 -4.27
CA ARG A 604 20.03 20.29 -3.07
C ARG A 604 20.20 19.41 -1.85
N ALA A 605 21.03 19.84 -0.89
CA ALA A 605 21.19 19.12 0.37
C ALA A 605 19.88 19.08 1.17
N ILE A 606 19.66 17.98 1.87
CA ILE A 606 18.55 17.78 2.81
C ILE A 606 19.07 18.09 4.21
N GLU A 607 18.34 18.91 4.96
CA GLU A 607 18.60 19.18 6.38
C GLU A 607 18.53 17.86 7.17
N GLN A 608 19.55 17.53 7.95
CA GLN A 608 19.69 16.19 8.57
C GLN A 608 19.05 16.12 9.97
N THR A 609 17.94 16.81 10.17
CA THR A 609 17.18 16.86 11.43
C THR A 609 15.70 16.58 11.17
N ALA A 610 14.98 16.18 12.21
CA ALA A 610 13.54 15.96 12.16
C ALA A 610 12.79 16.77 13.21
N LEU A 611 11.59 17.23 12.86
CA LEU A 611 10.64 17.82 13.79
C LEU A 611 9.48 16.85 14.01
N VAL A 612 9.17 16.53 15.26
CA VAL A 612 7.99 15.75 15.62
C VAL A 612 7.01 16.65 16.37
N VAL A 613 5.76 16.73 15.90
CA VAL A 613 4.72 17.58 16.49
C VAL A 613 3.69 16.72 17.21
N GLY A 614 3.68 16.81 18.55
CA GLY A 614 2.83 16.05 19.46
C GLY A 614 3.61 15.02 20.27
N GLY A 615 3.63 15.16 21.59
CA GLY A 615 4.30 14.32 22.59
C GLY A 615 3.43 13.20 23.17
N GLY A 616 2.42 12.73 22.42
CA GLY A 616 1.70 11.49 22.74
C GLY A 616 2.55 10.24 22.44
N VAL A 617 2.00 9.04 22.70
CA VAL A 617 2.72 7.76 22.44
C VAL A 617 3.24 7.68 21.00
N ALA A 618 2.43 8.05 20.00
CA ALA A 618 2.84 7.98 18.60
C ALA A 618 4.03 8.91 18.29
N GLY A 619 4.00 10.16 18.76
CA GLY A 619 5.09 11.10 18.51
C GLY A 619 6.36 10.75 19.30
N MET A 620 6.22 10.32 20.55
CA MET A 620 7.35 9.84 21.36
C MET A 620 8.00 8.59 20.73
N ALA A 621 7.20 7.62 20.28
CA ALA A 621 7.72 6.44 19.59
C ALA A 621 8.45 6.81 18.29
N ALA A 622 7.87 7.71 17.49
CA ALA A 622 8.52 8.19 16.26
C ALA A 622 9.83 8.94 16.54
N ALA A 623 9.83 9.84 17.53
CA ALA A 623 11.01 10.59 17.94
C ALA A 623 12.14 9.66 18.43
N LEU A 624 11.80 8.70 19.30
CA LEU A 624 12.77 7.72 19.80
C LEU A 624 13.32 6.83 18.68
N SER A 625 12.46 6.41 17.76
CA SER A 625 12.84 5.59 16.61
C SER A 625 13.82 6.34 15.68
N LEU A 626 13.51 7.59 15.33
CA LEU A 626 14.43 8.46 14.58
C LEU A 626 15.78 8.67 15.30
N ALA A 627 15.72 8.96 16.60
CA ALA A 627 16.90 9.24 17.40
C ALA A 627 17.81 8.01 17.56
N LYS A 628 17.25 6.80 17.67
CA LYS A 628 18.00 5.53 17.67
C LYS A 628 18.72 5.26 16.35
N ARG A 629 18.33 5.93 15.26
CA ARG A 629 19.01 5.90 13.95
C ARG A 629 19.99 7.06 13.75
N GLY A 630 20.24 7.85 14.80
CA GLY A 630 21.18 8.97 14.76
C GLY A 630 20.62 10.26 14.18
N VAL A 631 19.30 10.35 13.94
CA VAL A 631 18.67 11.60 13.51
C VAL A 631 18.46 12.50 14.72
N ALA A 632 18.91 13.76 14.64
CA ALA A 632 18.59 14.75 15.66
C ALA A 632 17.11 15.17 15.55
N VAL A 633 16.38 15.13 16.66
CA VAL A 633 14.93 15.34 16.71
C VAL A 633 14.59 16.50 17.64
N THR A 634 13.74 17.40 17.18
CA THR A 634 13.00 18.32 18.06
C THR A 634 11.58 17.79 18.23
N LEU A 635 11.18 17.44 19.44
CA LEU A 635 9.82 17.01 19.79
C LEU A 635 9.07 18.18 20.45
N VAL A 636 7.99 18.61 19.81
CA VAL A 636 7.16 19.74 20.27
C VAL A 636 5.86 19.23 20.88
N GLU A 637 5.58 19.62 22.12
CA GLU A 637 4.34 19.28 22.85
C GLU A 637 3.68 20.54 23.41
N ARG A 638 2.36 20.65 23.17
CA ARG A 638 1.55 21.79 23.61
C ARG A 638 1.30 21.78 25.12
N ALA A 639 1.16 20.62 25.72
CA ALA A 639 0.98 20.45 27.16
C ALA A 639 2.30 20.66 27.93
N GLY A 640 2.18 20.81 29.25
CA GLY A 640 3.34 20.86 30.15
C GLY A 640 3.97 19.51 30.46
N GLU A 641 3.50 18.43 29.83
CA GLU A 641 3.96 17.06 30.08
C GLU A 641 3.72 16.15 28.86
N LEU A 642 4.54 15.11 28.73
CA LEU A 642 4.42 14.10 27.68
C LEU A 642 3.38 13.03 28.04
N GLY A 643 2.92 12.30 27.01
CA GLY A 643 2.13 11.07 27.11
C GLY A 643 0.74 11.14 26.48
N GLY A 644 0.20 12.33 26.27
CA GLY A 644 -1.08 12.53 25.61
C GLY A 644 -2.22 11.71 26.25
N HIS A 645 -3.04 11.05 25.43
CA HIS A 645 -4.20 10.28 25.92
C HIS A 645 -3.83 9.05 26.76
N ALA A 646 -2.66 8.45 26.53
CA ALA A 646 -2.24 7.23 27.22
C ALA A 646 -2.08 7.43 28.74
N ARG A 647 -1.91 8.68 29.21
CA ARG A 647 -1.90 9.01 30.64
C ARG A 647 -3.19 8.63 31.37
N GLY A 648 -4.30 8.60 30.63
CA GLY A 648 -5.62 8.21 31.16
C GLY A 648 -5.97 6.75 30.92
N LEU A 649 -5.04 5.94 30.40
CA LEU A 649 -5.24 4.52 30.14
C LEU A 649 -4.35 3.72 31.09
N ALA A 650 -4.94 2.80 31.84
CA ALA A 650 -4.19 1.95 32.75
C ALA A 650 -3.79 0.62 32.09
N TRP A 651 -4.68 0.05 31.28
CA TRP A 651 -4.49 -1.23 30.60
C TRP A 651 -5.04 -1.20 29.18
N THR A 652 -4.57 -2.10 28.32
CA THR A 652 -5.22 -2.42 27.04
C THR A 652 -6.34 -3.44 27.24
N ALA A 653 -7.16 -3.70 26.21
CA ALA A 653 -8.29 -4.64 26.28
C ALA A 653 -7.87 -6.08 26.62
N ASP A 654 -6.66 -6.48 26.24
CA ASP A 654 -6.00 -7.74 26.52
C ASP A 654 -5.16 -7.73 27.82
N GLY A 655 -5.11 -6.58 28.52
CA GLY A 655 -4.52 -6.45 29.86
C GLY A 655 -3.08 -5.97 29.91
N ALA A 656 -2.48 -5.50 28.81
CA ALA A 656 -1.12 -4.95 28.83
C ALA A 656 -1.05 -3.65 29.66
N ASP A 657 0.00 -3.51 30.48
CA ASP A 657 0.19 -2.36 31.37
C ASP A 657 0.69 -1.12 30.61
N VAL A 658 -0.24 -0.19 30.37
CA VAL A 658 0.03 1.05 29.62
C VAL A 658 0.83 2.05 30.46
N ARG A 659 0.64 2.08 31.78
CA ARG A 659 1.34 3.02 32.68
C ARG A 659 2.84 2.74 32.72
N THR A 660 3.20 1.47 32.89
CA THR A 660 4.60 1.05 32.91
C THR A 660 5.27 1.32 31.56
N PHE A 661 4.58 1.00 30.46
CA PHE A 661 5.08 1.30 29.12
C PHE A 661 5.29 2.80 28.90
N LEU A 662 4.29 3.62 29.26
CA LEU A 662 4.34 5.06 29.09
C LEU A 662 5.46 5.69 29.91
N GLY A 663 5.67 5.23 31.15
CA GLY A 663 6.76 5.69 32.00
C GLY A 663 8.14 5.42 31.38
N ARG A 664 8.34 4.22 30.84
CA ARG A 664 9.59 3.87 30.13
C ARG A 664 9.80 4.70 28.87
N LEU A 665 8.78 4.81 28.02
CA LEU A 665 8.87 5.59 26.78
C LEU A 665 9.16 7.07 27.06
N THR A 666 8.53 7.65 28.08
CA THR A 666 8.78 9.03 28.51
C THR A 666 10.22 9.20 28.99
N ALA A 667 10.71 8.27 29.83
CA ALA A 667 12.10 8.30 30.30
C ALA A 667 13.10 8.19 29.15
N ASP A 668 12.91 7.22 28.26
CA ASP A 668 13.75 7.01 27.08
C ASP A 668 13.81 8.26 26.21
N VAL A 669 12.67 8.92 25.96
CA VAL A 669 12.61 10.15 25.14
C VAL A 669 13.29 11.32 25.83
N SER A 670 12.99 11.58 27.11
CA SER A 670 13.54 12.72 27.84
C SER A 670 15.04 12.61 28.12
N GLN A 671 15.59 11.39 28.16
CA GLN A 671 17.01 11.15 28.44
C GLN A 671 17.85 10.96 27.15
N HIS A 672 17.23 10.82 25.98
CA HIS A 672 17.97 10.56 24.75
C HIS A 672 18.72 11.82 24.28
N PRO A 673 20.05 11.77 24.06
CA PRO A 673 20.87 12.95 23.76
C PRO A 673 20.56 13.61 22.42
N ALA A 674 19.97 12.87 21.48
CA ALA A 674 19.57 13.37 20.17
C ALA A 674 18.13 13.92 20.12
N ILE A 675 17.40 13.96 21.24
CA ILE A 675 16.02 14.47 21.30
C ILE A 675 15.97 15.72 22.16
N GLU A 676 15.59 16.84 21.56
CA GLU A 676 15.21 18.06 22.27
C GLU A 676 13.71 18.07 22.48
N VAL A 677 13.26 18.10 23.74
CA VAL A 677 11.82 18.18 24.08
C VAL A 677 11.44 19.62 24.41
N LEU A 678 10.49 20.17 23.65
CA LEU A 678 9.92 21.50 23.86
C LEU A 678 8.47 21.37 24.36
N LEU A 679 8.27 21.57 25.66
CA LEU A 679 6.96 21.55 26.32
C LEU A 679 6.32 22.94 26.29
N GLN A 680 4.99 22.99 26.39
CA GLN A 680 4.21 24.23 26.29
C GLN A 680 4.51 25.00 25.00
N SER A 681 4.71 24.27 23.90
CA SER A 681 5.17 24.79 22.63
C SER A 681 4.24 24.40 21.49
N THR A 682 4.03 25.33 20.54
CA THR A 682 3.19 25.11 19.36
C THR A 682 3.88 25.69 18.11
N PRO A 683 3.99 24.93 17.01
CA PRO A 683 4.44 25.47 15.73
C PRO A 683 3.42 26.49 15.19
N THR A 684 3.88 27.69 14.84
CA THR A 684 3.02 28.78 14.37
C THR A 684 3.20 29.10 12.89
N ARG A 685 4.37 28.79 12.32
CA ARG A 685 4.67 29.08 10.92
C ARG A 685 5.65 28.06 10.36
N PHE A 686 5.35 27.61 9.15
CA PHE A 686 6.22 26.74 8.35
C PHE A 686 6.66 27.50 7.12
N GLU A 687 7.97 27.60 6.92
CA GLU A 687 8.59 28.19 5.73
C GLU A 687 9.59 27.20 5.13
N GLY A 688 9.95 27.42 3.87
CA GLY A 688 10.87 26.55 3.15
C GLY A 688 10.13 25.54 2.29
N GLU A 689 10.76 24.39 2.09
CA GLU A 689 10.34 23.37 1.15
C GLU A 689 10.69 21.96 1.66
N PRO A 690 10.12 20.89 1.07
CA PRO A 690 10.47 19.53 1.46
C PRO A 690 11.97 19.28 1.57
N GLY A 691 12.41 18.74 2.71
CA GLY A 691 13.83 18.52 3.02
C GLY A 691 14.57 19.73 3.61
N ASN A 692 13.97 20.93 3.63
CA ASN A 692 14.59 22.17 4.11
C ASN A 692 13.54 23.12 4.70
N TRP A 693 12.91 22.70 5.79
CA TRP A 693 11.92 23.50 6.51
C TRP A 693 12.58 24.42 7.53
N VAL A 694 12.00 25.62 7.69
CA VAL A 694 12.24 26.51 8.82
C VAL A 694 10.91 26.68 9.54
N VAL A 695 10.85 26.22 10.78
CA VAL A 695 9.63 26.19 11.59
C VAL A 695 9.78 27.14 12.77
N ARG A 696 8.83 28.07 12.89
CA ARG A 696 8.71 28.95 14.06
C ARG A 696 7.83 28.29 15.11
N ILE A 697 8.34 28.23 16.33
CA ILE A 697 7.70 27.56 17.46
C ILE A 697 7.51 28.59 18.57
N ALA A 698 6.26 28.85 18.95
CA ALA A 698 5.95 29.69 20.10
C ALA A 698 6.00 28.84 21.38
N GLN A 699 6.57 29.37 22.47
CA GLN A 699 6.71 28.67 23.75
C GLN A 699 6.17 29.51 24.90
N GLY A 700 5.32 28.92 25.75
CA GLY A 700 4.87 29.51 27.01
C GLY A 700 4.15 30.88 26.90
N GLY A 701 3.57 31.21 25.75
CA GLY A 701 2.95 32.52 25.51
C GLY A 701 3.94 33.69 25.37
N SER A 702 5.25 33.41 25.28
CA SER A 702 6.28 34.41 24.99
C SER A 702 6.15 34.94 23.56
N ALA A 703 6.51 36.21 23.36
CA ALA A 703 6.64 36.82 22.03
C ALA A 703 7.86 36.27 21.25
N ASP A 704 8.83 35.67 21.96
CA ASP A 704 10.05 35.12 21.38
C ASP A 704 9.79 33.71 20.84
N ALA A 705 9.54 33.62 19.53
CA ALA A 705 9.43 32.34 18.81
C ALA A 705 10.83 31.78 18.53
N VAL A 706 11.00 30.48 18.79
CA VAL A 706 12.22 29.76 18.48
C VAL A 706 12.14 29.22 17.06
N GLU A 707 13.19 29.42 16.26
CA GLU A 707 13.30 28.83 14.93
C GLU A 707 14.03 27.48 15.00
N ARG A 708 13.48 26.48 14.30
CA ARG A 708 14.10 25.16 14.12
C ARG A 708 14.10 24.80 12.64
N ARG A 709 15.20 24.21 12.19
CA ARG A 709 15.30 23.63 10.85
C ARG A 709 14.96 22.16 10.90
N ALA A 710 14.31 21.66 9.87
CA ALA A 710 13.96 20.25 9.75
C ALA A 710 14.01 19.78 8.30
N GLY A 711 14.61 18.62 8.06
CA GLY A 711 14.50 17.93 6.77
C GLY A 711 13.24 17.10 6.67
N ALA A 712 12.77 16.54 7.79
CA ALA A 712 11.54 15.78 7.86
C ALA A 712 10.63 16.28 9.00
N ILE A 713 9.32 16.22 8.79
CA ILE A 713 8.31 16.60 9.79
C ILE A 713 7.37 15.42 10.02
N VAL A 714 7.20 14.99 11.26
CA VAL A 714 6.23 13.94 11.66
C VAL A 714 5.10 14.57 12.46
N LEU A 715 3.87 14.41 11.98
CA LEU A 715 2.66 14.94 12.59
C LEU A 715 1.97 13.88 13.44
N ALA A 716 1.96 14.10 14.75
CA ALA A 716 1.47 13.19 15.78
C ALA A 716 0.60 13.93 16.82
N THR A 717 -0.15 14.94 16.39
CA THR A 717 -0.92 15.89 17.23
C THR A 717 -2.06 15.27 18.05
N GLY A 718 -2.32 13.97 17.88
CA GLY A 718 -3.35 13.25 18.61
C GLY A 718 -4.76 13.55 18.12
N GLY A 719 -5.74 13.34 19.00
CA GLY A 719 -7.14 13.67 18.78
C GLY A 719 -7.71 14.39 19.99
N ARG A 720 -9.02 14.61 20.01
CA ARG A 720 -9.74 15.08 21.20
C ARG A 720 -11.03 14.30 21.36
N GLU A 721 -11.38 14.04 22.61
CA GLU A 721 -12.67 13.44 22.94
C GLU A 721 -13.79 14.43 22.62
N TYR A 722 -14.84 13.96 21.96
CA TYR A 722 -16.06 14.73 21.77
C TYR A 722 -16.82 14.83 23.10
N ARG A 723 -17.15 16.05 23.51
CA ARG A 723 -17.94 16.36 24.71
C ARG A 723 -19.05 17.34 24.35
N GLY A 724 -20.07 16.85 23.66
CA GLY A 724 -21.28 17.60 23.33
C GLY A 724 -22.28 17.67 24.48
N HIS A 725 -23.55 17.89 24.14
CA HIS A 725 -24.66 18.01 25.09
C HIS A 725 -25.72 16.91 24.92
N GLU A 726 -25.44 15.92 24.06
CA GLU A 726 -26.30 14.77 23.82
C GLU A 726 -26.52 13.99 25.12
N TYR A 727 -27.71 13.42 25.25
CA TYR A 727 -28.03 12.49 26.33
C TYR A 727 -27.82 13.06 27.75
N LEU A 728 -27.93 14.38 27.92
CA LEU A 728 -27.72 15.10 29.19
C LEU A 728 -26.25 15.14 29.65
N LEU A 729 -25.28 14.90 28.78
CA LEU A 729 -23.85 15.05 29.09
C LEU A 729 -23.55 16.48 29.57
N GLY A 730 -22.89 16.60 30.73
CA GLY A 730 -22.62 17.88 31.39
C GLY A 730 -23.83 18.54 32.06
N GLN A 731 -25.03 18.00 31.88
CA GLN A 731 -26.27 18.49 32.51
C GLN A 731 -26.75 17.62 33.67
N HIS A 732 -26.30 16.36 33.72
CA HIS A 732 -26.61 15.42 34.80
C HIS A 732 -25.33 14.70 35.26
N PRO A 733 -25.05 14.61 36.59
CA PRO A 733 -23.77 14.10 37.10
C PRO A 733 -23.56 12.59 36.86
N GLN A 734 -24.64 11.83 36.66
CA GLN A 734 -24.60 10.39 36.32
C GLN A 734 -24.57 10.12 34.81
N VAL A 735 -24.34 11.14 33.98
CA VAL A 735 -24.08 10.96 32.54
C VAL A 735 -22.63 11.33 32.29
N ILE A 736 -21.81 10.33 31.99
CA ILE A 736 -20.36 10.47 31.86
C ILE A 736 -19.86 9.85 30.55
N THR A 737 -18.63 10.13 30.14
CA THR A 737 -18.03 9.46 28.97
C THR A 737 -17.35 8.13 29.37
N GLN A 738 -17.03 7.29 28.38
CA GLN A 738 -16.21 6.09 28.61
C GLN A 738 -14.87 6.41 29.29
N ARG A 739 -14.26 7.55 28.94
CA ARG A 739 -12.99 7.99 29.54
C ARG A 739 -13.15 8.44 30.99
N ASP A 740 -14.30 9.03 31.34
CA ASP A 740 -14.62 9.38 32.73
C ASP A 740 -14.84 8.11 33.57
N LEU A 741 -15.51 7.10 33.00
CA LEU A 741 -15.69 5.81 33.65
C LEU A 741 -14.35 5.11 33.89
N GLU A 742 -13.49 5.04 32.87
CA GLU A 742 -12.19 4.37 32.96
C GLU A 742 -11.31 4.97 34.08
N ARG A 743 -11.26 6.31 34.19
CA ARG A 743 -10.59 6.99 35.31
C ARG A 743 -11.18 6.65 36.68
N SER A 744 -12.49 6.41 36.73
CA SER A 744 -13.18 6.07 37.98
C SER A 744 -12.94 4.60 38.38
N LEU A 745 -12.87 3.69 37.42
CA LEU A 745 -12.61 2.26 37.63
C LEU A 745 -11.18 1.96 38.12
N ASP A 746 -10.26 2.89 37.88
CA ASP A 746 -8.86 2.86 38.27
C ASP A 746 -8.59 3.60 39.59
N GLY A 747 -9.59 4.33 40.10
CA GLY A 747 -9.55 5.04 41.38
C GLY A 747 -10.07 4.21 42.57
N PRO A 748 -9.96 4.73 43.80
CA PRO A 748 -10.40 4.03 45.02
C PRO A 748 -11.94 3.96 45.19
N ALA A 749 -12.70 4.74 44.41
CA ALA A 749 -14.15 4.83 44.49
C ALA A 749 -14.80 4.33 43.20
N ILE A 750 -15.28 3.09 43.22
CA ILE A 750 -16.04 2.48 42.11
C ILE A 750 -17.43 3.14 42.08
N PRO A 751 -17.95 3.54 40.90
CA PRO A 751 -19.32 4.03 40.81
C PRO A 751 -20.31 3.01 41.39
N SER A 752 -21.11 3.41 42.39
CA SER A 752 -22.08 2.51 43.08
C SER A 752 -23.34 2.27 42.24
N ALA A 753 -23.20 2.11 40.92
CA ALA A 753 -24.32 1.95 40.00
C ALA A 753 -24.73 0.48 39.93
N LYS A 754 -26.00 0.18 40.24
CA LYS A 754 -26.55 -1.17 40.05
C LYS A 754 -26.98 -1.39 38.60
N ARG A 755 -27.37 -0.33 37.90
CA ARG A 755 -27.85 -0.36 36.51
C ARG A 755 -27.07 0.64 35.68
N THR A 756 -26.30 0.15 34.73
CA THR A 756 -25.50 0.97 33.82
C THR A 756 -25.96 0.78 32.38
N VAL A 757 -26.19 1.87 31.68
CA VAL A 757 -26.51 1.87 30.25
C VAL A 757 -25.40 2.59 29.50
N MET A 758 -24.71 1.88 28.61
CA MET A 758 -23.69 2.44 27.73
C MET A 758 -24.29 2.71 26.36
N ILE A 759 -24.09 3.90 25.81
CA ILE A 759 -24.61 4.30 24.49
C ILE A 759 -23.45 4.43 23.52
N GLN A 760 -23.45 3.61 22.47
CA GLN A 760 -22.45 3.63 21.41
C GLN A 760 -22.70 4.75 20.38
N CYS A 761 -21.70 5.00 19.53
CA CYS A 761 -21.82 5.87 18.36
C CYS A 761 -22.24 7.33 18.66
N VAL A 762 -21.79 7.90 19.77
CA VAL A 762 -22.10 9.30 20.13
C VAL A 762 -21.13 10.25 19.41
N ALA A 763 -21.53 10.70 18.23
CA ALA A 763 -20.73 11.54 17.33
C ALA A 763 -21.60 12.63 16.68
N PRO A 764 -21.04 13.84 16.42
CA PRO A 764 -21.80 14.93 15.80
C PRO A 764 -22.20 14.65 14.34
N ASP A 765 -21.47 13.78 13.65
CA ASP A 765 -21.61 13.47 12.22
C ASP A 765 -21.71 11.96 11.94
N GLY A 766 -22.02 11.15 12.95
CA GLY A 766 -22.16 9.70 12.79
C GLY A 766 -20.86 8.94 12.47
N ARG A 767 -19.68 9.59 12.55
CA ARG A 767 -18.39 8.96 12.23
C ARG A 767 -18.09 7.74 13.12
N CYS A 768 -17.38 6.76 12.57
CA CYS A 768 -16.73 5.73 13.38
C CYS A 768 -15.49 6.30 14.06
N SER A 769 -15.29 6.00 15.35
CA SER A 769 -14.05 6.32 16.07
C SER A 769 -13.19 5.10 16.37
N ARG A 770 -13.52 3.95 15.77
CA ARG A 770 -12.76 2.69 15.78
C ARG A 770 -12.58 2.01 17.15
N VAL A 771 -12.22 2.75 18.20
CA VAL A 771 -11.86 2.24 19.53
C VAL A 771 -13.04 2.11 20.51
N CYS A 772 -14.15 2.78 20.24
CA CYS A 772 -15.24 2.97 21.21
C CYS A 772 -16.01 1.68 21.57
N CYS A 773 -16.08 0.71 20.65
CA CYS A 773 -16.69 -0.60 20.94
C CYS A 773 -15.80 -1.43 21.89
N THR A 774 -14.52 -1.55 21.58
CA THR A 774 -13.55 -2.27 22.41
C THR A 774 -13.43 -1.62 23.80
N GLN A 775 -13.41 -0.28 23.89
CA GLN A 775 -13.37 0.42 25.17
C GLN A 775 -14.62 0.15 26.02
N ALA A 776 -15.82 0.22 25.42
CA ALA A 776 -17.08 -0.05 26.10
C ALA A 776 -17.13 -1.48 26.67
N LEU A 777 -16.73 -2.47 25.87
CA LEU A 777 -16.67 -3.87 26.30
C LEU A 777 -15.68 -4.06 27.44
N THR A 778 -14.48 -3.48 27.34
CA THR A 778 -13.45 -3.56 28.38
C THR A 778 -13.95 -2.98 29.70
N ASN A 779 -14.54 -1.78 29.65
CA ASN A 779 -15.09 -1.10 30.83
C ASN A 779 -16.30 -1.86 31.42
N ALA A 780 -17.19 -2.40 30.58
CA ALA A 780 -18.34 -3.16 31.02
C ALA A 780 -17.95 -4.44 31.77
N ARG A 781 -16.98 -5.20 31.23
CA ARG A 781 -16.46 -6.41 31.90
C ARG A 781 -15.77 -6.06 33.21
N ARG A 782 -14.98 -4.99 33.24
CA ARG A 782 -14.33 -4.52 34.47
C ARG A 782 -15.36 -4.11 35.54
N LEU A 783 -16.41 -3.40 35.14
CA LEU A 783 -17.50 -3.03 36.04
C LEU A 783 -18.20 -4.26 36.60
N ARG A 784 -18.51 -5.27 35.76
CA ARG A 784 -19.10 -6.55 36.20
C ARG A 784 -18.17 -7.33 37.14
N ALA A 785 -16.87 -7.32 36.91
CA ALA A 785 -15.90 -7.97 37.79
C ALA A 785 -15.82 -7.31 39.18
N LEU A 786 -15.93 -5.97 39.23
CA LEU A 786 -15.89 -5.20 40.47
C LEU A 786 -17.25 -5.17 41.20
N ALA A 787 -18.35 -5.30 40.46
CA ALA A 787 -19.71 -5.33 40.97
C ALA A 787 -20.52 -6.49 40.34
N PRO A 788 -20.35 -7.75 40.80
CA PRO A 788 -20.98 -8.94 40.20
C PRO A 788 -22.51 -8.95 40.12
N GLY A 789 -23.18 -8.04 40.85
CA GLY A 789 -24.64 -7.85 40.82
C GLY A 789 -25.15 -6.71 39.93
N SER A 790 -24.29 -5.94 39.25
CA SER A 790 -24.71 -4.81 38.41
C SER A 790 -25.23 -5.28 37.05
N SER A 791 -26.35 -4.74 36.57
CA SER A 791 -26.78 -4.92 35.18
C SER A 791 -26.09 -3.89 34.27
N VAL A 792 -25.58 -4.36 33.13
CA VAL A 792 -24.94 -3.51 32.13
C VAL A 792 -25.60 -3.75 30.78
N HIS A 793 -26.16 -2.70 30.20
CA HIS A 793 -26.69 -2.69 28.84
C HIS A 793 -25.76 -1.88 27.94
N ILE A 794 -25.46 -2.39 26.74
CA ILE A 794 -24.75 -1.67 25.70
C ILE A 794 -25.72 -1.46 24.53
N LEU A 795 -26.12 -0.21 24.32
CA LEU A 795 -26.98 0.20 23.21
C LEU A 795 -26.11 0.50 21.99
N TYR A 796 -26.35 -0.18 20.87
CA TYR A 796 -25.43 -0.15 19.72
C TYR A 796 -26.14 -0.16 18.36
N GLN A 797 -25.43 0.27 17.32
CA GLN A 797 -25.86 0.11 15.92
C GLN A 797 -25.27 -1.18 15.34
N ASP A 798 -23.93 -1.29 15.40
CA ASP A 798 -23.15 -2.48 15.06
C ASP A 798 -21.98 -2.60 16.04
N ILE A 799 -21.64 -3.81 16.50
CA ILE A 799 -20.44 -4.05 17.34
C ILE A 799 -19.22 -4.27 16.43
N ARG A 800 -18.27 -3.32 16.50
CA ARG A 800 -17.09 -3.27 15.61
C ARG A 800 -15.81 -3.75 16.29
N THR A 801 -15.85 -4.93 16.90
CA THR A 801 -14.66 -5.65 17.38
C THR A 801 -14.06 -6.50 16.26
N TYR A 802 -13.00 -6.06 15.61
CA TYR A 802 -12.36 -6.76 14.49
C TYR A 802 -11.12 -7.55 14.94
N GLY A 803 -10.58 -8.39 14.06
CA GLY A 803 -9.50 -9.31 14.42
C GLY A 803 -9.83 -10.14 15.64
N PHE A 804 -8.89 -10.20 16.58
CA PHE A 804 -9.00 -10.97 17.81
C PHE A 804 -9.85 -10.29 18.90
N ASP A 805 -10.25 -9.02 18.74
CA ASP A 805 -11.15 -8.34 19.67
C ASP A 805 -12.56 -8.98 19.67
N GLU A 806 -12.91 -9.83 18.70
CA GLU A 806 -14.17 -10.60 18.74
C GLU A 806 -14.29 -11.48 19.99
N ALA A 807 -13.16 -11.98 20.49
CA ALA A 807 -13.14 -12.76 21.72
C ALA A 807 -13.59 -11.94 22.93
N LEU A 808 -13.29 -10.63 22.95
CA LEU A 808 -13.76 -9.71 23.97
C LEU A 808 -15.29 -9.56 23.94
N TYR A 809 -15.86 -9.44 22.74
CA TYR A 809 -17.32 -9.36 22.58
C TYR A 809 -18.01 -10.66 23.03
N THR A 810 -17.45 -11.81 22.65
CA THR A 810 -17.94 -13.13 23.08
C THR A 810 -17.90 -13.26 24.60
N ALA A 811 -16.78 -12.91 25.23
CA ALA A 811 -16.63 -12.98 26.69
C ALA A 811 -17.62 -12.05 27.41
N ALA A 812 -17.82 -10.82 26.92
CA ALA A 812 -18.78 -9.89 27.50
C ALA A 812 -20.21 -10.46 27.53
N ARG A 813 -20.64 -11.12 26.44
CA ARG A 813 -21.96 -11.79 26.37
C ARG A 813 -22.07 -12.93 27.37
N GLN A 814 -21.02 -13.75 27.52
CA GLN A 814 -20.99 -14.86 28.48
C GLN A 814 -21.05 -14.38 29.94
N GLU A 815 -20.54 -13.18 30.23
CA GLU A 815 -20.58 -12.55 31.55
C GLU A 815 -21.93 -11.88 31.90
N GLY A 816 -22.91 -11.98 30.99
CA GLY A 816 -24.27 -11.47 31.18
C GLY A 816 -24.43 -9.98 30.87
N ILE A 817 -23.50 -9.36 30.14
CA ILE A 817 -23.69 -8.01 29.59
C ILE A 817 -24.74 -8.09 28.47
N LEU A 818 -25.72 -7.20 28.52
CA LEU A 818 -26.85 -7.16 27.59
C LEU A 818 -26.55 -6.19 26.44
N PHE A 819 -27.00 -6.55 25.24
CA PHE A 819 -26.73 -5.82 24.01
C PHE A 819 -28.04 -5.52 23.31
N ASP A 820 -28.38 -4.24 23.18
CA ASP A 820 -29.64 -3.79 22.60
C ASP A 820 -29.35 -2.96 21.35
N ARG A 821 -29.74 -3.49 20.19
CA ARG A 821 -29.51 -2.82 18.91
C ARG A 821 -30.54 -1.72 18.68
N TYR A 822 -30.12 -0.57 18.17
CA TYR A 822 -30.99 0.52 17.73
C TYR A 822 -30.64 0.97 16.31
N GLU A 823 -31.62 1.55 15.62
CA GLU A 823 -31.41 2.12 14.28
C GLU A 823 -30.98 3.59 14.36
N PRO A 824 -30.07 4.05 13.48
CA PRO A 824 -29.69 5.47 13.42
C PRO A 824 -30.86 6.44 13.25
N ALA A 825 -31.93 6.02 12.53
CA ALA A 825 -33.14 6.81 12.34
C ALA A 825 -33.99 6.96 13.62
N HIS A 826 -33.81 6.05 14.58
CA HIS A 826 -34.56 5.98 15.82
C HIS A 826 -33.59 5.82 17.01
N PRO A 827 -32.76 6.85 17.31
CA PRO A 827 -31.76 6.75 18.36
C PRO A 827 -32.42 6.66 19.75
N PRO A 828 -31.69 6.13 20.77
CA PRO A 828 -32.18 6.12 22.14
C PRO A 828 -32.45 7.54 22.65
N ARG A 829 -33.24 7.67 23.71
CA ARG A 829 -33.53 8.94 24.40
C ARG A 829 -33.22 8.80 25.88
N VAL A 830 -32.50 9.77 26.45
CA VAL A 830 -32.17 9.79 27.88
C VAL A 830 -32.97 10.88 28.55
N GLU A 831 -33.76 10.50 29.56
CA GLU A 831 -34.66 11.37 30.30
C GLU A 831 -34.36 11.32 31.79
N ARG A 832 -34.63 12.43 32.50
CA ARG A 832 -34.57 12.47 33.96
C ARG A 832 -35.78 11.71 34.54
N ASP A 833 -35.56 10.95 35.60
CA ASP A 833 -36.59 10.23 36.33
C ASP A 833 -36.40 10.42 37.84
N GLY A 834 -36.95 11.53 38.37
CA GLY A 834 -36.69 11.96 39.74
C GLY A 834 -35.20 12.26 39.96
N ALA A 835 -34.55 11.49 40.83
CA ALA A 835 -33.10 11.55 41.09
C ALA A 835 -32.27 10.58 40.23
N GLY A 836 -32.91 9.75 39.39
CA GLY A 836 -32.26 8.79 38.50
C GLY A 836 -32.45 9.12 37.01
N LEU A 837 -32.07 8.18 36.15
CA LEU A 837 -32.18 8.30 34.69
C LEU A 837 -33.06 7.16 34.14
N LYS A 838 -33.70 7.42 32.99
CA LYS A 838 -34.32 6.38 32.17
C LYS A 838 -33.92 6.54 30.71
N VAL A 839 -33.68 5.43 30.04
CA VAL A 839 -33.28 5.37 28.64
C VAL A 839 -34.38 4.67 27.84
N ARG A 840 -34.92 5.34 26.84
CA ARG A 840 -35.97 4.82 25.95
C ARG A 840 -35.37 4.48 24.59
N LEU A 841 -35.76 3.35 24.02
CA LEU A 841 -35.38 2.95 22.67
C LEU A 841 -36.43 2.01 22.07
N PRO A 842 -36.56 1.93 20.73
CA PRO A 842 -37.37 0.91 20.09
C PRO A 842 -36.81 -0.49 20.35
N ASP A 843 -37.69 -1.45 20.63
CA ASP A 843 -37.37 -2.88 20.58
C ASP A 843 -37.64 -3.38 19.15
N LEU A 844 -36.57 -3.70 18.43
CA LEU A 844 -36.66 -4.11 17.02
C LEU A 844 -37.41 -5.44 16.85
N ALA A 845 -37.27 -6.37 17.79
CA ALA A 845 -37.86 -7.70 17.70
C ALA A 845 -39.36 -7.71 18.06
N MET A 846 -39.78 -6.86 19.01
CA MET A 846 -41.18 -6.78 19.44
C MET A 846 -41.98 -5.65 18.76
N GLY A 847 -41.32 -4.71 18.08
CA GLY A 847 -41.96 -3.57 17.43
C GLY A 847 -42.56 -2.53 18.39
N GLY A 848 -42.09 -2.51 19.65
CA GLY A 848 -42.56 -1.61 20.72
C GLY A 848 -41.47 -0.66 21.23
N GLU A 849 -41.76 0.10 22.30
CA GLU A 849 -40.74 0.91 23.00
C GLU A 849 -40.28 0.19 24.27
N MET A 850 -38.97 0.06 24.45
CA MET A 850 -38.32 -0.43 25.67
C MET A 850 -37.88 0.75 26.54
N VAL A 851 -38.09 0.63 27.86
CA VAL A 851 -37.67 1.64 28.84
C VAL A 851 -36.73 1.00 29.86
N LEU A 852 -35.47 1.43 29.85
CA LEU A 852 -34.41 0.95 30.73
C LEU A 852 -34.14 1.98 31.84
N PRO A 853 -34.40 1.66 33.12
CA PRO A 853 -33.97 2.52 34.22
C PRO A 853 -32.45 2.44 34.40
N ALA A 854 -31.79 3.58 34.61
CA ALA A 854 -30.34 3.69 34.69
C ALA A 854 -29.90 4.50 35.92
N ASP A 855 -28.91 3.99 36.65
CA ASP A 855 -28.21 4.73 37.71
C ASP A 855 -26.97 5.45 37.16
N LEU A 856 -26.48 5.00 36.01
CA LEU A 856 -25.33 5.55 35.31
C LEU A 856 -25.53 5.39 33.80
N VAL A 857 -25.38 6.47 33.05
CA VAL A 857 -25.33 6.45 31.58
C VAL A 857 -23.92 6.79 31.14
N VAL A 858 -23.34 5.94 30.29
CA VAL A 858 -21.95 6.07 29.83
C VAL A 858 -21.94 6.25 28.33
N LEU A 859 -21.39 7.36 27.86
CA LEU A 859 -21.38 7.72 26.45
C LEU A 859 -20.05 7.32 25.81
N SER A 860 -20.12 6.52 24.76
CA SER A 860 -18.97 6.16 23.93
C SER A 860 -18.81 7.22 22.83
N THR A 861 -18.19 8.33 23.22
CA THR A 861 -18.08 9.53 22.37
C THR A 861 -17.00 9.39 21.30
N ALA A 862 -17.18 10.12 20.20
CA ALA A 862 -16.25 10.14 19.10
C ALA A 862 -14.89 10.75 19.49
N ILE A 863 -13.84 10.32 18.80
CA ILE A 863 -12.58 11.04 18.72
C ILE A 863 -12.68 11.99 17.54
N LEU A 864 -12.30 13.25 17.75
CA LEU A 864 -12.22 14.31 16.75
C LEU A 864 -10.74 14.68 16.51
N PRO A 865 -10.43 15.36 15.40
CA PRO A 865 -9.10 15.97 15.20
C PRO A 865 -8.73 16.90 16.37
N SER A 866 -7.44 16.91 16.72
CA SER A 866 -6.91 17.81 17.75
C SER A 866 -7.10 19.28 17.35
N GLU A 867 -7.31 20.15 18.33
CA GLU A 867 -7.37 21.60 18.09
C GLU A 867 -6.05 22.09 17.48
N GLY A 868 -6.11 22.93 16.43
CA GLY A 868 -4.94 23.38 15.67
C GLY A 868 -4.61 22.54 14.43
N THR A 869 -5.31 21.41 14.21
CA THR A 869 -5.00 20.50 13.08
C THR A 869 -5.19 21.19 11.73
N ALA A 870 -6.23 22.02 11.57
CA ALA A 870 -6.51 22.68 10.30
C ALA A 870 -5.50 23.79 9.97
N GLU A 871 -5.07 24.54 10.98
CA GLU A 871 -4.05 25.57 10.90
C GLU A 871 -2.70 24.94 10.52
N LEU A 872 -2.34 23.83 11.17
CA LEU A 872 -1.12 23.08 10.88
C LEU A 872 -1.15 22.49 9.46
N ALA A 873 -2.27 21.89 9.06
CA ALA A 873 -2.45 21.32 7.73
C ALA A 873 -2.32 22.40 6.64
N THR A 874 -2.94 23.57 6.86
CA THR A 874 -2.83 24.73 5.97
C THR A 874 -1.40 25.23 5.87
N GLY A 875 -0.70 25.35 7.01
CA GLY A 875 0.69 25.84 7.05
C GLY A 875 1.68 24.95 6.30
N LEU A 876 1.42 23.64 6.26
CA LEU A 876 2.25 22.66 5.55
C LEU A 876 1.75 22.31 4.14
N GLY A 877 0.54 22.74 3.76
CA GLY A 877 -0.10 22.33 2.50
C GLY A 877 -0.59 20.88 2.49
N VAL A 878 -0.85 20.29 3.66
CA VAL A 878 -1.37 18.93 3.80
C VAL A 878 -2.90 18.95 3.67
N PRO A 879 -3.52 18.17 2.77
CA PRO A 879 -4.98 18.11 2.68
C PRO A 879 -5.61 17.50 3.93
N LEU A 880 -6.86 17.87 4.21
CA LEU A 880 -7.69 17.22 5.22
C LEU A 880 -8.74 16.31 4.58
N THR A 881 -9.17 15.28 5.31
CA THR A 881 -10.35 14.50 4.95
C THR A 881 -11.64 15.26 5.24
N ALA A 882 -12.78 14.74 4.79
CA ALA A 882 -14.09 15.31 5.06
C ALA A 882 -14.37 15.43 6.58
N GLU A 883 -13.83 14.50 7.37
CA GLU A 883 -13.97 14.46 8.83
C GLU A 883 -12.96 15.35 9.57
N GLY A 884 -12.05 16.01 8.84
CA GLY A 884 -11.07 16.96 9.36
C GLY A 884 -9.73 16.35 9.80
N TYR A 885 -9.44 15.08 9.48
CA TYR A 885 -8.15 14.44 9.77
C TYR A 885 -7.11 14.74 8.70
N LEU A 886 -5.82 14.60 9.02
CA LEU A 886 -4.75 14.73 8.03
C LEU A 886 -4.86 13.63 6.97
N ALA A 887 -4.81 14.01 5.70
CA ALA A 887 -4.88 13.08 4.57
C ALA A 887 -3.48 12.54 4.22
N GLU A 888 -3.40 11.24 4.12
CA GLU A 888 -2.26 10.50 3.60
C GLU A 888 -2.11 10.66 2.08
N ALA A 889 -0.90 10.41 1.57
CA ALA A 889 -0.59 10.49 0.15
C ALA A 889 -1.38 9.46 -0.67
N HIS A 890 -1.51 8.23 -0.13
CA HIS A 890 -2.32 7.19 -0.73
C HIS A 890 -2.75 6.17 0.33
N PRO A 891 -4.06 5.88 0.49
CA PRO A 891 -4.57 5.03 1.58
C PRO A 891 -3.90 3.66 1.71
N LYS A 892 -3.46 3.09 0.58
CA LYS A 892 -2.89 1.73 0.50
C LYS A 892 -1.37 1.66 0.37
N LEU A 893 -0.78 2.50 -0.47
CA LEU A 893 0.64 2.44 -0.83
C LEU A 893 1.49 3.30 0.11
N ARG A 894 0.93 4.42 0.57
CA ARG A 894 1.62 5.44 1.33
C ARG A 894 0.74 5.92 2.50
N PRO A 895 0.39 5.03 3.46
CA PRO A 895 -0.55 5.31 4.54
C PRO A 895 0.03 6.17 5.67
N VAL A 896 1.34 6.43 5.66
CA VAL A 896 2.03 7.22 6.71
C VAL A 896 2.74 8.45 6.15
N GLU A 897 2.78 8.62 4.83
CA GLU A 897 3.35 9.78 4.17
C GLU A 897 2.22 10.76 3.81
N ALA A 898 2.46 12.07 3.92
CA ALA A 898 1.57 13.07 3.35
C ALA A 898 1.85 13.27 1.85
N LEU A 899 0.92 13.92 1.14
CA LEU A 899 1.14 14.30 -0.27
C LEU A 899 2.35 15.22 -0.42
N VAL A 900 2.58 16.08 0.57
CA VAL A 900 3.77 16.92 0.69
C VAL A 900 4.96 16.04 1.07
N GLU A 901 5.96 15.97 0.21
CA GLU A 901 7.21 15.24 0.48
C GLU A 901 7.83 15.68 1.81
N SER A 902 8.58 14.78 2.46
CA SER A 902 9.19 14.96 3.79
C SER A 902 8.24 15.18 4.98
N VAL A 903 6.93 15.16 4.77
CA VAL A 903 5.91 15.22 5.84
C VAL A 903 5.28 13.84 6.03
N PHE A 904 5.21 13.38 7.27
CA PHE A 904 4.73 12.06 7.66
C PHE A 904 3.67 12.16 8.76
N LEU A 905 2.81 11.16 8.88
CA LEU A 905 1.61 11.14 9.72
C LEU A 905 1.59 9.89 10.60
N CYS A 906 1.29 10.03 11.89
CA CYS A 906 1.08 8.88 12.77
C CYS A 906 0.06 9.11 13.89
N GLY A 907 -0.45 8.02 14.45
CA GLY A 907 -1.38 8.03 15.58
C GLY A 907 -2.74 8.63 15.24
N LEU A 908 -3.41 9.19 16.25
CA LEU A 908 -4.77 9.74 16.12
C LEU A 908 -4.86 10.98 15.20
N ALA A 909 -3.74 11.64 14.90
CA ALA A 909 -3.69 12.75 13.95
C ALA A 909 -4.07 12.32 12.52
N HIS A 910 -3.78 11.06 12.17
CA HIS A 910 -4.15 10.46 10.89
C HIS A 910 -5.62 10.02 10.85
N TYR A 911 -6.11 9.38 11.91
CA TYR A 911 -7.48 8.86 12.11
C TYR A 911 -7.56 8.14 13.48
N PRO A 912 -8.73 7.97 14.14
CA PRO A 912 -8.86 7.16 15.35
C PRO A 912 -8.39 5.72 15.15
N LYS A 913 -7.63 5.16 16.08
CA LYS A 913 -7.03 3.82 16.01
C LYS A 913 -6.56 3.34 17.37
N HIS A 914 -6.30 2.04 17.53
CA HIS A 914 -5.81 1.48 18.78
C HIS A 914 -4.35 1.90 19.07
N LEU A 915 -3.90 1.59 20.29
CA LEU A 915 -2.58 1.98 20.79
C LEU A 915 -1.44 1.30 20.02
N ASP A 916 -1.56 -0.01 19.83
CA ASP A 916 -0.66 -0.85 19.03
C ASP A 916 -0.57 -0.37 17.57
N GLU A 917 -1.72 -0.08 16.95
CA GLU A 917 -1.77 0.50 15.59
C GLU A 917 -1.10 1.87 15.53
N SER A 918 -1.24 2.69 16.57
CA SER A 918 -0.56 4.00 16.67
C SER A 918 0.95 3.85 16.78
N ILE A 919 1.42 2.83 17.52
CA ILE A 919 2.85 2.51 17.67
C ILE A 919 3.43 1.97 16.35
N ALA A 920 2.71 1.08 15.66
CA ALA A 920 3.07 0.61 14.31
C ALA A 920 3.19 1.78 13.32
N GLN A 921 2.19 2.67 13.31
CA GLN A 921 2.21 3.83 12.42
C GLN A 921 3.37 4.79 12.73
N ALA A 922 3.72 4.95 14.01
CA ALA A 922 4.85 5.77 14.43
C ALA A 922 6.20 5.21 13.99
N GLU A 923 6.42 3.90 14.14
CA GLU A 923 7.64 3.23 13.68
C GLU A 923 7.77 3.28 12.16
N ALA A 924 6.66 3.05 11.43
CA ALA A 924 6.61 3.19 9.98
C ALA A 924 6.93 4.62 9.51
N ALA A 925 6.32 5.63 10.13
CA ALA A 925 6.57 7.04 9.81
C ALA A 925 8.04 7.42 10.09
N ALA A 926 8.61 6.97 11.21
CA ALA A 926 10.01 7.19 11.56
C ALA A 926 10.98 6.52 10.57
N GLY A 927 10.71 5.26 10.18
CA GLY A 927 11.51 4.57 9.17
C GLY A 927 11.49 5.28 7.81
N LYS A 928 10.31 5.74 7.38
CA LYS A 928 10.15 6.49 6.13
C LYS A 928 10.82 7.87 6.17
N ALA A 929 10.72 8.56 7.30
CA ALA A 929 11.42 9.83 7.51
C ALA A 929 12.95 9.64 7.54
N ALA A 930 13.44 8.61 8.22
CA ALA A 930 14.87 8.29 8.25
C ALA A 930 15.41 7.96 6.85
N ALA A 931 14.70 7.14 6.08
CA ALA A 931 15.08 6.81 4.70
C ALA A 931 15.11 8.05 3.80
N TYR A 932 14.15 8.97 3.96
CA TYR A 932 14.15 10.24 3.24
C TYR A 932 15.37 11.10 3.59
N LEU A 933 15.68 11.26 4.88
CA LEU A 933 16.83 12.02 5.35
C LEU A 933 18.16 11.42 4.88
N ALA A 934 18.27 10.09 4.91
CA ALA A 934 19.46 9.34 4.51
C ALA A 934 19.85 9.52 3.02
N GLN A 935 18.94 10.00 2.18
CA GLN A 935 19.26 10.38 0.80
C GLN A 935 20.33 11.48 0.75
N GLY A 936 20.38 12.35 1.77
CA GLY A 936 21.36 13.44 1.92
C GLY A 936 21.18 14.60 0.94
N VAL A 937 20.76 14.31 -0.30
CA VAL A 937 20.48 15.26 -1.37
C VAL A 937 19.17 14.91 -2.06
N ARG A 938 18.40 15.94 -2.38
CA ARG A 938 17.23 15.85 -3.25
C ARG A 938 17.67 16.13 -4.68
N TRP A 939 17.37 15.20 -5.57
CA TRP A 939 17.61 15.33 -7.00
C TRP A 939 16.36 15.89 -7.69
N GLY A 940 16.52 16.97 -8.45
CA GLY A 940 15.51 17.44 -9.39
C GLY A 940 15.47 16.56 -10.64
N THR A 941 14.39 16.67 -11.41
CA THR A 941 14.41 16.10 -12.76
C THR A 941 15.41 16.87 -13.64
N PRO A 942 16.16 16.22 -14.55
CA PRO A 942 17.02 16.92 -15.51
C PRO A 942 16.26 17.65 -16.63
N ALA A 943 15.08 17.15 -17.01
CA ALA A 943 14.23 17.71 -18.07
C ALA A 943 13.28 18.77 -17.52
N ILE A 944 13.81 19.97 -17.24
CA ILE A 944 13.09 21.07 -16.57
C ILE A 944 12.79 22.23 -17.50
N ALA A 945 11.84 23.07 -17.09
CA ALA A 945 11.61 24.35 -17.74
C ALA A 945 12.69 25.37 -17.31
N VAL A 946 13.34 25.99 -18.29
CA VAL A 946 14.38 27.02 -18.10
C VAL A 946 13.90 28.33 -18.72
N VAL A 947 14.15 29.44 -18.01
CA VAL A 947 13.77 30.78 -18.47
C VAL A 947 14.98 31.52 -19.02
N ASP A 948 14.86 32.01 -20.25
CA ASP A 948 15.71 33.03 -20.83
C ASP A 948 15.22 34.41 -20.37
N ALA A 949 15.89 34.97 -19.35
CA ALA A 949 15.53 36.26 -18.77
C ALA A 949 15.54 37.39 -19.81
N ALA A 950 16.42 37.33 -20.82
CA ALA A 950 16.52 38.35 -21.86
C ALA A 950 15.28 38.41 -22.77
N LYS A 951 14.48 37.34 -22.83
CA LYS A 951 13.20 37.29 -23.55
C LYS A 951 11.99 37.49 -22.64
N CYS A 952 12.17 37.34 -21.34
CA CYS A 952 11.06 37.37 -20.38
C CYS A 952 10.52 38.79 -20.20
N VAL A 953 9.25 39.01 -20.50
CA VAL A 953 8.56 40.30 -20.32
C VAL A 953 7.77 40.39 -19.00
N GLY A 954 7.98 39.47 -18.07
CA GLY A 954 7.35 39.52 -16.74
C GLY A 954 5.82 39.35 -16.73
N CYS A 955 5.21 38.73 -17.76
CA CYS A 955 3.75 38.65 -17.92
C CYS A 955 2.99 37.79 -16.89
N LEU A 956 3.71 37.06 -16.03
CA LEU A 956 3.18 36.19 -14.97
C LEU A 956 2.39 34.95 -15.43
N THR A 957 2.24 34.70 -16.74
CA THR A 957 1.52 33.52 -17.27
C THR A 957 2.05 32.21 -16.67
N CYS A 958 3.37 32.04 -16.64
CA CYS A 958 4.01 30.84 -16.09
C CYS A 958 3.73 30.64 -14.59
N VAL A 959 3.64 31.73 -13.82
CA VAL A 959 3.37 31.68 -12.37
C VAL A 959 1.96 31.18 -12.10
N ARG A 960 0.98 31.59 -12.91
CA ARG A 960 -0.44 31.24 -12.71
C ARG A 960 -0.80 29.83 -13.20
N LEU A 961 -0.07 29.31 -14.18
CA LEU A 961 -0.42 28.05 -14.85
C LEU A 961 0.34 26.83 -14.32
N CYS A 962 1.40 27.02 -13.53
CA CYS A 962 2.16 25.89 -13.02
C CYS A 962 1.33 25.13 -11.97
N PRO A 963 0.99 23.85 -12.18
CA PRO A 963 0.22 23.08 -11.21
C PRO A 963 1.00 22.75 -9.92
N TYR A 964 2.28 23.12 -9.88
CA TYR A 964 3.20 22.86 -8.77
C TYR A 964 3.72 24.16 -8.12
N ASP A 965 3.20 25.31 -8.53
CA ASP A 965 3.60 26.63 -8.04
C ASP A 965 5.12 26.82 -8.00
N VAL A 966 5.82 26.43 -9.06
CA VAL A 966 7.30 26.53 -9.12
C VAL A 966 7.79 27.89 -9.64
N PRO A 967 7.27 28.44 -10.75
CA PRO A 967 7.75 29.71 -11.27
C PRO A 967 7.47 30.85 -10.27
N ARG A 968 8.46 31.72 -10.07
CA ARG A 968 8.36 32.95 -9.26
C ARG A 968 9.00 34.10 -10.04
N ILE A 969 8.60 35.33 -9.74
CA ILE A 969 9.32 36.50 -10.24
C ILE A 969 10.47 36.79 -9.30
N ASP A 970 11.68 36.65 -9.83
CA ASP A 970 12.89 37.02 -9.12
C ASP A 970 13.23 38.47 -9.47
N ARG A 971 13.12 39.36 -8.48
CA ARG A 971 13.39 40.78 -8.63
C ARG A 971 14.88 41.09 -8.86
N ALA A 972 15.77 40.16 -8.55
CA ALA A 972 17.20 40.32 -8.83
C ALA A 972 17.55 40.13 -10.31
N LEU A 973 16.65 39.55 -11.11
CA LEU A 973 16.84 39.37 -12.54
C LEU A 973 16.31 40.57 -13.32
N THR A 974 16.96 40.92 -14.43
CA THR A 974 16.48 41.92 -15.38
C THR A 974 15.82 41.23 -16.57
N GLY A 975 14.55 41.54 -16.82
CA GLY A 975 13.81 41.01 -17.96
C GLY A 975 14.06 41.80 -19.25
N ASN A 976 13.41 41.36 -20.34
CA ASN A 976 13.46 42.01 -21.64
C ASN A 976 13.06 43.49 -21.55
N GLY A 977 13.80 44.37 -22.23
CA GLY A 977 13.55 45.81 -22.21
C GLY A 977 13.90 46.50 -20.89
N GLY A 978 14.67 45.86 -20.00
CA GLY A 978 15.16 46.47 -18.76
C GLY A 978 14.16 46.43 -17.60
N ILE A 979 13.11 45.61 -17.71
CA ILE A 979 12.11 45.47 -16.63
C ILE A 979 12.76 44.85 -15.38
N ILE A 980 12.37 45.36 -14.21
CA ILE A 980 12.81 44.82 -12.92
C ILE A 980 12.04 43.54 -12.64
N GLY A 981 12.76 42.42 -12.66
CA GLY A 981 12.24 41.09 -12.41
C GLY A 981 12.04 40.27 -13.68
N ALA A 982 12.47 39.01 -13.61
CA ALA A 982 12.16 37.99 -14.62
C ALA A 982 11.60 36.74 -13.94
N ALA A 983 10.89 35.90 -14.71
CA ALA A 983 10.48 34.60 -14.21
C ALA A 983 11.73 33.74 -13.93
N ARG A 984 11.77 33.12 -12.75
CA ARG A 984 12.75 32.11 -12.35
C ARG A 984 11.99 30.83 -12.06
N ILE A 985 12.48 29.72 -12.60
CA ILE A 985 11.96 28.38 -12.33
C ILE A 985 13.02 27.65 -11.51
N ASP A 986 12.62 27.13 -10.35
CA ASP A 986 13.54 26.37 -9.51
C ASP A 986 13.79 24.97 -10.11
N PRO A 987 15.04 24.64 -10.48
CA PRO A 987 15.36 23.39 -11.15
C PRO A 987 15.14 22.15 -10.25
N THR A 988 15.13 22.33 -8.93
CA THR A 988 14.92 21.22 -7.97
C THR A 988 13.43 20.95 -7.70
N ARG A 989 12.53 21.86 -8.10
CA ARG A 989 11.08 21.72 -7.89
C ARG A 989 10.30 21.46 -9.17
N CYS A 990 10.85 21.85 -10.32
CA CYS A 990 10.20 21.65 -11.61
C CYS A 990 10.00 20.15 -11.91
N GLN A 991 8.76 19.77 -12.20
CA GLN A 991 8.38 18.40 -12.57
C GLN A 991 8.50 18.14 -14.08
N GLY A 992 9.03 19.08 -14.85
CA GLY A 992 9.23 18.91 -16.29
C GLY A 992 7.94 18.81 -17.14
N CYS A 993 6.79 19.24 -16.62
CA CYS A 993 5.50 19.04 -17.31
C CYS A 993 5.31 19.87 -18.60
N GLY A 994 6.13 20.91 -18.81
CA GLY A 994 6.09 21.73 -20.04
C GLY A 994 4.99 22.77 -20.14
N VAL A 995 4.00 22.79 -19.24
CA VAL A 995 2.85 23.73 -19.28
C VAL A 995 3.28 25.20 -19.38
N CYS A 996 4.26 25.61 -18.58
CA CYS A 996 4.74 26.99 -18.62
C CYS A 996 5.55 27.33 -19.89
N ALA A 997 6.16 26.33 -20.54
CA ALA A 997 6.91 26.50 -21.78
C ALA A 997 5.96 26.61 -22.98
N SER A 998 4.92 25.76 -23.04
CA SER A 998 3.91 25.80 -24.12
C SER A 998 3.18 27.14 -24.14
N GLU A 999 2.84 27.66 -22.97
CA GLU A 999 2.03 28.87 -22.78
C GLU A 999 2.84 30.17 -22.72
N CYS A 1000 4.18 30.10 -22.79
CA CYS A 1000 5.00 31.31 -22.76
C CYS A 1000 4.84 32.10 -24.08
N PRO A 1001 4.23 33.30 -24.06
CA PRO A 1001 3.95 34.03 -25.30
C PRO A 1001 5.24 34.52 -25.98
N ALA A 1002 6.24 34.88 -25.18
CA ALA A 1002 7.55 35.32 -25.68
C ALA A 1002 8.49 34.16 -26.05
N LYS A 1003 8.06 32.89 -25.87
CA LYS A 1003 8.91 31.69 -25.96
C LYS A 1003 10.23 31.84 -25.19
N ALA A 1004 10.17 32.61 -24.10
CA ALA A 1004 11.26 32.82 -23.17
C ALA A 1004 11.52 31.57 -22.30
N ILE A 1005 10.55 30.67 -22.22
CA ILE A 1005 10.65 29.44 -21.44
C ILE A 1005 10.80 28.27 -22.42
N GLN A 1006 11.78 27.41 -22.18
CA GLN A 1006 12.00 26.17 -22.93
C GLN A 1006 11.99 24.99 -21.94
N LEU A 1007 11.36 23.88 -22.33
CA LEU A 1007 11.46 22.63 -21.59
C LEU A 1007 12.70 21.86 -22.09
N GLU A 1008 13.70 21.68 -21.24
CA GLU A 1008 14.87 20.88 -21.58
C GLU A 1008 14.46 19.44 -21.91
N HIS A 1009 15.20 18.82 -22.84
CA HIS A 1009 14.84 17.57 -23.52
C HIS A 1009 13.63 17.67 -24.49
N TYR A 1010 12.74 18.66 -24.39
CA TYR A 1010 11.58 18.85 -25.28
C TYR A 1010 11.48 20.28 -25.82
N ARG A 1011 12.61 20.85 -26.19
CA ARG A 1011 12.70 22.22 -26.69
C ARG A 1011 11.98 22.35 -28.02
N ASP A 1012 11.50 23.54 -28.36
CA ASP A 1012 10.71 23.76 -29.57
C ASP A 1012 11.44 23.24 -30.82
N VAL A 1013 12.75 23.51 -30.92
CA VAL A 1013 13.61 23.03 -32.00
C VAL A 1013 13.71 21.50 -32.11
N GLN A 1014 13.67 20.80 -30.97
CA GLN A 1014 13.73 19.33 -30.92
C GLN A 1014 12.41 18.72 -31.37
N VAL A 1015 11.28 19.28 -30.91
CA VAL A 1015 9.94 18.83 -31.29
C VAL A 1015 9.68 19.09 -32.78
N LEU A 1016 10.02 20.29 -33.26
CA LEU A 1016 9.86 20.65 -34.67
C LEU A 1016 10.75 19.80 -35.58
N ALA A 1017 11.98 19.48 -35.18
CA ALA A 1017 12.84 18.58 -35.94
C ALA A 1017 12.28 17.16 -36.04
N ALA A 1018 11.68 16.64 -34.96
CA ALA A 1018 11.00 15.34 -34.98
C ALA A 1018 9.83 15.33 -35.97
N VAL A 1019 9.00 16.39 -35.96
CA VAL A 1019 7.88 16.56 -36.90
C VAL A 1019 8.40 16.64 -38.34
N ALA A 1020 9.42 17.47 -38.59
CA ALA A 1020 10.02 17.59 -39.92
C ALA A 1020 10.61 16.27 -40.42
N GLY A 1021 11.30 15.51 -39.56
CA GLY A 1021 11.84 14.18 -39.90
C GLY A 1021 10.77 13.13 -40.19
N ALA A 1022 9.63 13.18 -39.49
CA ALA A 1022 8.49 12.32 -39.79
C ALA A 1022 7.89 12.62 -41.18
N LEU A 1023 7.89 13.89 -41.58
CA LEU A 1023 7.29 14.38 -42.83
C LEU A 1023 8.24 14.39 -44.02
N SER A 1024 9.56 14.29 -43.80
CA SER A 1024 10.54 14.21 -44.89
C SER A 1024 10.36 12.88 -45.63
N ILE A 1025 10.12 12.96 -46.94
CA ILE A 1025 9.99 11.81 -47.86
C ILE A 1025 11.33 11.59 -48.55
#